data_AF-V4TUX1-F1
#
_entry.id   AF-V4TUX1-F1
#
_cell.length_a   1.000
_cell.length_b   1.000
_cell.length_c   1.000
_cell.angle_alpha   90.00
_cell.angle_beta   90.00
_cell.angle_gamma   90.00
#
_symmetry.space_group_name_H-M   'P 1'
#
loop_
_entity.id
_entity.type
_entity.pdbx_description
1 polymer ?
#
loop_
_entity_poly.entity_id
_entity_poly.type
_entity_poly.pdbx_seq_one_letter_code
_entity_poly.pdbx_strand_id
1 'polypeptide(L)'
;MSSHYYSTNLFYPVVPSGTRRSNSSSFNSELPSFWPFQTKEKRINFNVRPRCSAISRPLIQGEYADVFQNGLPVIKWKEIVEDDIEEDRIEVCASNEIKERVHAIKSMLGSMEDGEISVSAYDTAWVALVEDIQGSGAPQFPSSLHWIANSQLPDGSWGDHLLFSAHDRLINTLACVVALRSWNIHHDKCHKGLLFFKENISKLENENDEHMPIGFEVAFPSLLEIARSLDIEVPYDSPVLQKIYDKRNLKLTRIPKDIMHNVPTTLLHSLEGMPDLNWQKLLKLQCQDGSFLFSPSSTAYALMQTKDENCLKYLTKAVQRFNGGVPNVYPVDIFEHLWAVDRLQRLGISRYFQPEIKECLDYVYRYWTEEGICWARNTRVQDLDDTSMGFRLLRLHGYDVSAEAFEHFEKGGEFFCFVGQSTQAVTGVYNLYRASQVLFPGEKILGHAKQFSAKYLKAKTAADLLDKWIIAKDLPGEVAFAMEVPWYACLPRLETRLYIEQYGGEDDVWIGKTLYRMPYVNNDVYLELAKLDYNNCQAVHRTEWDSLQKWYAACKLDKFGITRRALLLAYFVASASIYEPARWQERIAWAKTAVLVETITSYFDKQKDSCKQRRAFVREFRNCISAWDYINRRRWDSNKKGERFAGKTLLGTLNHIALDALVANGRDIGGNLREAWEKWLTTWQDDGNSHWGVAELLVQTINLSAGRLLSEELLCHPEYARLSYLTNRICHTLGHYHKQKVQVNRNNNIGNNRITALSVEPDMQELVQLVLQNSSSGIGSDVKQTFLTVAKSFYYCAYCDAETINSHIGKVLFQTVDI
;
A
#
# COMPACT_ATOMS: atom_id res chain seq x y z
N MET A 1 29.75 1.71 -49.44
CA MET A 1 30.60 2.84 -49.90
C MET A 1 30.76 3.78 -48.71
N SER A 2 32.00 3.84 -48.21
CA SER A 2 32.74 4.88 -47.46
C SER A 2 31.95 5.92 -46.63
N SER A 3 32.33 6.30 -45.40
CA SER A 3 33.52 6.03 -44.57
C SER A 3 33.32 6.58 -43.16
N HIS A 4 33.93 5.93 -42.17
CA HIS A 4 34.21 6.40 -40.82
C HIS A 4 35.02 7.71 -40.75
N TYR A 5 34.93 8.45 -39.63
CA TYR A 5 36.10 8.84 -38.82
C TYR A 5 35.72 9.14 -37.35
N TYR A 6 36.59 8.64 -36.46
CA TYR A 6 36.66 8.85 -35.01
C TYR A 6 37.18 10.26 -34.65
N SER A 7 36.86 10.75 -33.45
CA SER A 7 37.85 11.45 -32.61
C SER A 7 37.44 11.48 -31.13
N THR A 8 38.43 11.24 -30.27
CA THR A 8 38.38 11.19 -28.80
C THR A 8 39.32 12.25 -28.21
N ASN A 9 38.93 12.78 -27.04
CA ASN A 9 39.74 13.20 -25.88
C ASN A 9 40.34 14.63 -25.71
N LEU A 10 39.94 15.20 -24.55
CA LEU A 10 40.70 15.89 -23.48
C LEU A 10 41.29 17.30 -23.73
N PHE A 11 40.97 18.26 -22.83
CA PHE A 11 41.92 18.89 -21.87
C PHE A 11 41.22 19.80 -20.83
N TYR A 12 41.94 19.97 -19.71
CA TYR A 12 41.61 20.37 -18.33
C TYR A 12 41.41 21.89 -18.04
N PRO A 13 41.01 22.27 -16.80
CA PRO A 13 40.66 23.63 -16.38
C PRO A 13 41.84 24.42 -15.78
N VAL A 14 41.66 25.74 -15.65
CA VAL A 14 42.62 26.70 -15.08
C VAL A 14 42.11 27.25 -13.74
N VAL A 15 43.00 27.21 -12.74
CA VAL A 15 42.92 27.92 -11.44
C VAL A 15 43.71 29.24 -11.56
N PRO A 16 43.47 30.25 -10.70
CA PRO A 16 44.59 30.72 -9.89
C PRO A 16 44.31 30.88 -8.38
N SER A 17 45.41 30.74 -7.66
CA SER A 17 45.71 30.75 -6.23
C SER A 17 45.34 32.02 -5.44
N GLY A 18 45.16 31.88 -4.11
CA GLY A 18 45.33 33.02 -3.19
C GLY A 18 44.96 32.83 -1.70
N THR A 19 45.88 32.24 -0.93
CA THR A 19 46.18 32.49 0.51
C THR A 19 45.31 31.97 1.67
N ARG A 20 46.05 31.33 2.59
CA ARG A 20 45.72 30.72 3.89
C ARG A 20 45.32 31.73 4.98
N ARG A 21 44.49 31.31 5.93
CA ARG A 21 44.80 31.38 7.38
C ARG A 21 43.94 30.40 8.19
N SER A 22 44.65 29.61 8.99
CA SER A 22 44.15 28.77 10.08
C SER A 22 43.54 29.61 11.20
N ASN A 23 42.52 29.08 11.88
CA ASN A 23 42.47 29.10 13.36
C ASN A 23 41.40 28.14 13.89
N SER A 24 41.87 27.27 14.78
CA SER A 24 41.12 26.49 15.76
C SER A 24 40.67 27.39 16.92
N SER A 25 39.41 27.29 17.35
CA SER A 25 39.02 27.55 18.75
C SER A 25 37.60 27.08 19.04
N SER A 26 37.50 26.09 19.91
CA SER A 26 36.38 25.86 20.83
C SER A 26 36.16 27.09 21.72
N PHE A 27 34.91 27.50 21.99
CA PHE A 27 34.46 27.94 23.33
C PHE A 27 32.93 28.14 23.38
N ASN A 28 32.38 27.80 24.54
CA ASN A 28 30.99 27.90 25.01
C ASN A 28 30.38 29.30 24.96
N SER A 29 29.04 29.35 25.02
CA SER A 29 28.11 30.34 25.62
C SER A 29 26.91 30.52 24.68
N GLU A 30 25.67 30.80 25.06
CA GLU A 30 24.94 30.95 26.32
C GLU A 30 23.45 30.97 25.89
N LEU A 31 22.56 30.56 26.80
CA LEU A 31 21.11 30.80 26.68
C LEU A 31 20.79 32.29 26.51
N PRO A 32 19.60 32.62 25.99
CA PRO A 32 18.71 33.44 26.80
C PRO A 32 17.28 32.89 26.88
N SER A 33 16.84 32.76 28.14
CA SER A 33 15.45 32.70 28.60
C SER A 33 14.66 33.96 28.27
N PHE A 34 13.34 33.88 28.02
CA PHE A 34 12.32 34.68 28.72
C PHE A 34 10.87 34.22 28.38
N TRP A 35 10.28 33.55 29.38
CA TRP A 35 8.95 33.65 29.99
C TRP A 35 7.58 33.36 29.32
N PRO A 36 6.62 32.89 30.16
CA PRO A 36 5.42 32.16 29.76
C PRO A 36 4.11 32.94 30.01
N PHE A 37 3.04 32.54 29.32
CA PHE A 37 1.67 32.90 29.71
C PHE A 37 1.02 31.77 30.52
N GLN A 38 0.71 32.08 31.78
CA GLN A 38 -0.21 31.35 32.65
C GLN A 38 -1.65 31.78 32.37
N THR A 39 -2.60 30.84 32.40
CA THR A 39 -3.78 30.86 33.29
C THR A 39 -4.44 29.48 33.23
N LYS A 40 -4.35 28.70 34.32
CA LYS A 40 -5.35 28.50 35.39
C LYS A 40 -6.17 27.23 35.14
N GLU A 41 -5.87 26.18 35.90
CA GLU A 41 -6.93 25.29 36.37
C GLU A 41 -6.58 24.66 37.73
N LYS A 42 -7.64 24.45 38.51
CA LYS A 42 -7.66 24.33 39.97
C LYS A 42 -7.09 22.98 40.44
N ARG A 43 -6.23 23.03 41.46
CA ARG A 43 -5.85 21.87 42.29
C ARG A 43 -7.02 21.40 43.14
N ILE A 44 -7.37 20.12 43.05
CA ILE A 44 -7.99 19.35 44.13
C ILE A 44 -7.04 18.19 44.44
N ASN A 45 -6.50 18.19 45.65
CA ASN A 45 -5.63 17.13 46.18
C ASN A 45 -6.49 15.94 46.62
N PHE A 46 -6.18 14.73 46.15
CA PHE A 46 -6.45 13.51 46.89
C PHE A 46 -5.19 12.64 46.96
N ASN A 47 -4.62 12.59 48.17
CA ASN A 47 -3.56 11.68 48.58
C ASN A 47 -4.18 10.30 48.83
N VAL A 48 -3.82 9.27 48.06
CA VAL A 48 -4.05 7.88 48.46
C VAL A 48 -2.80 7.05 48.20
N ARG A 49 -2.12 6.68 49.30
CA ARG A 49 -1.09 5.65 49.33
C ARG A 49 -1.76 4.27 49.22
N PRO A 50 -1.35 3.35 48.34
CA PRO A 50 -1.77 1.96 48.44
C PRO A 50 -0.99 1.27 49.57
N ARG A 51 -1.67 0.94 50.65
CA ARG A 51 -1.18 -0.01 51.66
C ARG A 51 -1.25 -1.41 51.06
N CYS A 52 -0.09 -2.02 50.86
CA CYS A 52 0.05 -3.43 50.52
C CYS A 52 -0.17 -4.26 51.81
N SER A 53 -1.23 -5.07 51.86
CA SER A 53 -1.43 -6.08 52.90
C SER A 53 -1.99 -7.35 52.28
N ALA A 54 -1.10 -8.18 51.72
CA ALA A 54 -1.41 -9.58 51.43
C ALA A 54 -0.82 -10.42 52.56
N ILE A 55 -1.70 -10.95 53.41
CA ILE A 55 -1.36 -11.92 54.46
C ILE A 55 -1.14 -13.27 53.77
N SER A 56 0.09 -13.79 53.86
CA SER A 56 0.40 -15.17 53.48
C SER A 56 -0.24 -16.16 54.45
N ARG A 57 -0.90 -17.20 53.93
CA ARG A 57 -1.13 -18.44 54.67
C ARG A 57 -0.49 -19.60 53.91
N PRO A 58 0.22 -20.52 54.59
CA PRO A 58 0.85 -21.67 53.96
C PRO A 58 -0.18 -22.78 53.75
N LEU A 59 -0.30 -23.28 52.53
CA LEU A 59 -1.15 -24.45 52.24
C LEU A 59 -0.39 -25.74 52.52
N ILE A 60 -0.98 -26.51 53.42
CA ILE A 60 -0.55 -27.81 53.91
C ILE A 60 -0.79 -28.88 52.84
N GLN A 61 0.11 -29.85 52.85
CA GLN A 61 0.14 -31.05 52.05
C GLN A 61 -1.05 -31.97 52.37
N GLY A 62 -1.94 -32.18 51.38
CA GLY A 62 -2.94 -33.24 51.40
C GLY A 62 -4.38 -32.75 51.24
N GLU A 63 -4.81 -32.50 50.00
CA GLU A 63 -6.21 -32.57 49.57
C GLU A 63 -6.26 -32.49 48.02
N TYR A 64 -5.89 -33.59 47.38
CA TYR A 64 -6.27 -33.91 45.99
C TYR A 64 -6.32 -35.44 45.87
N ALA A 65 -7.36 -36.01 46.48
CA ALA A 65 -7.92 -37.27 46.03
C ALA A 65 -9.39 -36.93 45.76
N ASP A 66 -9.81 -37.09 44.50
CA ASP A 66 -11.16 -36.87 43.94
C ASP A 66 -11.33 -35.68 43.00
N VAL A 67 -10.46 -35.57 41.98
CA VAL A 67 -10.81 -34.90 40.70
C VAL A 67 -10.17 -35.66 39.52
N PHE A 68 -10.55 -36.92 39.31
CA PHE A 68 -10.21 -37.67 38.11
C PHE A 68 -11.34 -38.63 37.72
N GLN A 69 -11.93 -38.44 36.54
CA GLN A 69 -12.56 -39.53 35.79
C GLN A 69 -11.90 -39.59 34.42
N ASN A 70 -11.31 -40.74 34.09
CA ASN A 70 -10.64 -41.05 32.81
C ASN A 70 -9.47 -40.12 32.40
N GLY A 71 -8.72 -39.57 33.34
CA GLY A 71 -7.35 -39.10 33.09
C GLY A 71 -7.17 -37.79 32.30
N LEU A 72 -8.21 -36.95 32.18
CA LEU A 72 -8.10 -35.59 31.64
C LEU A 72 -8.45 -34.53 32.71
N PRO A 73 -7.72 -33.39 32.80
CA PRO A 73 -8.06 -32.32 33.72
C PRO A 73 -9.26 -31.53 33.19
N VAL A 74 -10.36 -31.52 33.94
CA VAL A 74 -11.52 -30.65 33.69
C VAL A 74 -11.28 -29.32 34.39
N ILE A 75 -10.96 -28.27 33.63
CA ILE A 75 -11.07 -26.89 34.13
C ILE A 75 -12.43 -26.36 33.66
N LYS A 76 -13.38 -26.21 34.58
CA LYS A 76 -14.62 -25.46 34.32
C LYS A 76 -14.32 -23.97 34.41
N TRP A 77 -14.16 -23.31 33.26
CA TRP A 77 -14.15 -21.85 33.18
C TRP A 77 -15.56 -21.30 33.02
N LYS A 78 -16.31 -21.26 34.13
CA LYS A 78 -17.50 -20.41 34.29
C LYS A 78 -17.78 -20.31 35.78
N GLU A 79 -17.27 -19.25 36.41
CA GLU A 79 -17.72 -18.61 37.65
C GLU A 79 -16.57 -17.80 38.27
N ILE A 80 -16.19 -16.71 37.59
CA ILE A 80 -15.69 -15.49 38.24
C ILE A 80 -16.23 -14.35 37.36
N VAL A 81 -17.35 -13.76 37.76
CA VAL A 81 -17.87 -12.50 37.22
C VAL A 81 -18.08 -11.60 38.42
N GLU A 82 -17.40 -10.47 38.43
CA GLU A 82 -17.88 -9.15 38.88
C GLU A 82 -16.67 -8.21 38.89
N ASP A 83 -16.34 -7.66 37.71
CA ASP A 83 -15.75 -6.32 37.49
C ASP A 83 -15.63 -5.92 35.98
N ASP A 84 -16.00 -6.78 35.01
CA ASP A 84 -15.76 -6.55 33.55
C ASP A 84 -16.87 -5.82 32.74
N ILE A 85 -17.82 -5.14 33.38
CA ILE A 85 -19.01 -4.59 32.66
C ILE A 85 -18.66 -3.41 31.73
N GLU A 86 -17.53 -2.71 31.93
CA GLU A 86 -17.09 -1.61 31.07
C GLU A 86 -16.31 -2.07 29.83
N GLU A 87 -15.42 -3.07 29.95
CA GLU A 87 -14.66 -3.61 28.81
C GLU A 87 -15.56 -4.35 27.81
N ASP A 88 -16.50 -5.17 28.29
CA ASP A 88 -17.48 -5.86 27.43
C ASP A 88 -18.38 -4.88 26.65
N ARG A 89 -18.73 -3.74 27.24
CA ARG A 89 -19.55 -2.72 26.56
C ARG A 89 -18.77 -1.99 25.48
N ILE A 90 -17.49 -1.70 25.70
CA ILE A 90 -16.61 -1.05 24.72
C ILE A 90 -16.32 -2.02 23.55
N GLU A 91 -16.05 -3.29 23.84
CA GLU A 91 -15.79 -4.31 22.82
C GLU A 91 -17.03 -4.58 21.94
N VAL A 92 -18.23 -4.61 22.53
CA VAL A 92 -19.51 -4.73 21.80
C VAL A 92 -19.80 -3.48 20.95
N CYS A 93 -19.50 -2.28 21.44
CA CYS A 93 -19.69 -1.03 20.69
C CYS A 93 -18.74 -0.92 19.49
N ALA A 94 -17.44 -1.18 19.71
CA ALA A 94 -16.43 -1.20 18.65
C ALA A 94 -16.72 -2.27 17.59
N SER A 95 -17.29 -3.42 17.99
CA SER A 95 -17.72 -4.45 17.05
C SER A 95 -18.88 -4.02 16.15
N ASN A 96 -19.81 -3.20 16.64
CA ASN A 96 -20.94 -2.71 15.85
C ASN A 96 -20.50 -1.64 14.85
N GLU A 97 -19.66 -0.69 15.28
CA GLU A 97 -19.10 0.35 14.42
C GLU A 97 -18.28 -0.20 13.25
N ILE A 98 -17.52 -1.29 13.47
CA ILE A 98 -16.82 -2.00 12.40
C ILE A 98 -17.81 -2.62 11.41
N LYS A 99 -18.87 -3.28 11.89
CA LYS A 99 -19.86 -3.93 11.01
C LYS A 99 -20.59 -2.92 10.14
N GLU A 100 -20.96 -1.77 10.71
CA GLU A 100 -21.64 -0.69 9.97
C GLU A 100 -20.75 -0.14 8.86
N ARG A 101 -19.48 0.16 9.16
CA ARG A 101 -18.52 0.64 8.14
C ARG A 101 -18.22 -0.41 7.09
N VAL A 102 -18.06 -1.68 7.47
CA VAL A 102 -17.91 -2.79 6.50
C VAL A 102 -19.12 -2.87 5.58
N HIS A 103 -20.34 -2.73 6.11
CA HIS A 103 -21.54 -2.74 5.27
C HIS A 103 -21.57 -1.56 4.30
N ALA A 104 -21.25 -0.34 4.77
CA ALA A 104 -21.19 0.84 3.93
C ALA A 104 -20.19 0.67 2.77
N ILE A 105 -18.99 0.17 3.05
CA ILE A 105 -17.96 -0.06 2.04
C ILE A 105 -18.39 -1.15 1.04
N LYS A 106 -19.03 -2.24 1.50
CA LYS A 106 -19.59 -3.26 0.60
C LYS A 106 -20.64 -2.67 -0.34
N SER A 107 -21.49 -1.79 0.17
CA SER A 107 -22.46 -1.07 -0.66
C SER A 107 -21.79 -0.15 -1.69
N MET A 108 -20.71 0.55 -1.32
CA MET A 108 -19.92 1.37 -2.26
C MET A 108 -19.35 0.50 -3.38
N LEU A 109 -18.62 -0.56 -3.04
CA LEU A 109 -18.01 -1.49 -4.01
C LEU A 109 -19.06 -2.14 -4.92
N GLY A 110 -20.18 -2.59 -4.36
CA GLY A 110 -21.27 -3.22 -5.12
C GLY A 110 -22.07 -2.26 -5.99
N SER A 111 -21.87 -0.94 -5.84
CA SER A 111 -22.52 0.11 -6.64
C SER A 111 -21.61 0.71 -7.71
N MET A 112 -20.38 0.22 -7.86
CA MET A 112 -19.44 0.70 -8.86
C MET A 112 -19.98 0.43 -10.28
N GLU A 113 -19.91 1.45 -11.13
CA GLU A 113 -20.31 1.38 -12.53
C GLU A 113 -19.26 2.08 -13.41
N ASP A 114 -19.59 3.23 -13.97
CA ASP A 114 -18.72 4.04 -14.82
C ASP A 114 -17.82 5.01 -14.03
N GLY A 115 -17.89 4.98 -12.69
CA GLY A 115 -17.12 5.80 -11.76
C GLY A 115 -17.92 6.85 -11.00
N GLU A 116 -17.72 6.94 -9.69
CA GLU A 116 -18.21 8.01 -8.83
C GLU A 116 -17.14 9.12 -8.73
N ILE A 117 -17.42 10.24 -9.39
CA ILE A 117 -16.48 11.36 -9.57
C ILE A 117 -17.22 12.69 -9.41
N SER A 118 -16.58 13.67 -8.78
CA SER A 118 -17.17 15.01 -8.61
C SER A 118 -17.34 15.74 -9.94
N VAL A 119 -18.39 16.56 -10.02
CA VAL A 119 -18.73 17.35 -11.21
C VAL A 119 -17.71 18.48 -11.46
N SER A 120 -17.36 18.71 -12.72
CA SER A 120 -16.50 19.81 -13.20
C SER A 120 -17.36 20.96 -13.70
N ALA A 121 -17.23 22.14 -13.08
CA ALA A 121 -17.99 23.31 -13.52
C ALA A 121 -17.54 23.82 -14.89
N TYR A 122 -16.24 23.74 -15.18
CA TYR A 122 -15.64 24.04 -16.49
C TYR A 122 -16.24 23.16 -17.60
N ASP A 123 -16.25 21.84 -17.43
CA ASP A 123 -16.78 20.94 -18.45
C ASP A 123 -18.30 21.07 -18.60
N THR A 124 -19.01 21.25 -17.49
CA THR A 124 -20.46 21.51 -17.50
C THR A 124 -20.79 22.79 -18.26
N ALA A 125 -19.98 23.84 -18.14
CA ALA A 125 -20.13 25.06 -18.91
C ALA A 125 -19.95 24.84 -20.42
N TRP A 126 -18.97 24.03 -20.84
CA TRP A 126 -18.81 23.66 -22.25
C TRP A 126 -19.99 22.86 -22.79
N VAL A 127 -20.53 21.91 -22.01
CA VAL A 127 -21.75 21.17 -22.39
C VAL A 127 -22.95 22.11 -22.49
N ALA A 128 -23.05 23.08 -21.58
CA ALA A 128 -24.12 24.08 -21.58
C ALA A 128 -24.06 25.04 -22.78
N LEU A 129 -22.91 25.22 -23.43
CA LEU A 129 -22.76 26.03 -24.64
C LEU A 129 -23.28 25.36 -25.92
N VAL A 130 -23.54 24.04 -25.88
CA VAL A 130 -24.01 23.31 -27.06
C VAL A 130 -25.42 23.77 -27.42
N GLU A 131 -25.56 24.38 -28.60
CA GLU A 131 -26.87 24.67 -29.21
C GLU A 131 -27.51 23.36 -29.71
N ASP A 132 -28.83 23.28 -29.62
CA ASP A 132 -29.62 22.18 -30.17
C ASP A 132 -29.21 21.87 -31.61
N ILE A 133 -28.81 20.62 -31.85
CA ILE A 133 -28.26 20.21 -33.16
C ILE A 133 -29.30 20.30 -34.29
N GLN A 134 -30.59 20.28 -33.93
CA GLN A 134 -31.72 20.44 -34.84
C GLN A 134 -32.03 21.90 -35.19
N GLY A 135 -31.30 22.86 -34.61
CA GLY A 135 -31.35 24.27 -34.99
C GLY A 135 -32.51 25.07 -34.39
N SER A 136 -33.00 24.70 -33.21
CA SER A 136 -34.01 25.50 -32.50
C SER A 136 -33.49 26.82 -31.93
N GLY A 137 -32.17 27.05 -31.90
CA GLY A 137 -31.57 28.22 -31.24
C GLY A 137 -31.61 28.15 -29.71
N ALA A 138 -31.96 27.00 -29.13
CA ALA A 138 -32.03 26.76 -27.69
C ALA A 138 -30.85 25.86 -27.23
N PRO A 139 -30.51 25.84 -25.93
CA PRO A 139 -29.48 24.95 -25.41
C PRO A 139 -29.89 23.48 -25.57
N GLN A 140 -28.98 22.65 -26.10
CA GLN A 140 -29.16 21.19 -26.22
C GLN A 140 -29.32 20.52 -24.85
N PHE A 141 -28.66 21.07 -23.82
CA PHE A 141 -28.68 20.56 -22.45
C PHE A 141 -29.09 21.65 -21.44
N PRO A 142 -30.39 22.00 -21.34
CA PRO A 142 -30.85 23.03 -20.40
C PRO A 142 -30.56 22.72 -18.93
N SER A 143 -30.51 21.43 -18.57
CA SER A 143 -30.18 20.96 -17.22
C SER A 143 -28.76 21.36 -16.79
N SER A 144 -27.81 21.46 -17.73
CA SER A 144 -26.45 21.92 -17.43
C SER A 144 -26.40 23.39 -17.04
N LEU A 145 -27.20 24.26 -17.68
CA LEU A 145 -27.36 25.65 -17.26
C LEU A 145 -27.99 25.76 -15.87
N HIS A 146 -28.98 24.93 -15.59
CA HIS A 146 -29.60 24.87 -14.26
C HIS A 146 -28.61 24.44 -13.18
N TRP A 147 -27.78 23.43 -13.47
CA TRP A 147 -26.71 23.01 -12.58
C TRP A 147 -25.74 24.17 -12.30
N ILE A 148 -25.26 24.87 -13.34
CA ILE A 148 -24.34 26.01 -13.19
C ILE A 148 -24.94 27.08 -12.28
N ALA A 149 -26.21 27.45 -12.50
CA ALA A 149 -26.88 28.48 -11.70
C ALA A 149 -26.97 28.09 -10.21
N ASN A 150 -27.19 26.81 -9.91
CA ASN A 150 -27.36 26.31 -8.55
C ASN A 150 -26.04 26.02 -7.82
N SER A 151 -24.95 25.79 -8.55
CA SER A 151 -23.65 25.36 -8.00
C SER A 151 -22.64 26.49 -7.78
N GLN A 152 -23.05 27.77 -7.87
CA GLN A 152 -22.17 28.89 -7.55
C GLN A 152 -21.83 28.92 -6.06
N LEU A 153 -20.55 29.02 -5.73
CA LEU A 153 -20.05 29.11 -4.36
C LEU A 153 -20.42 30.46 -3.71
N PRO A 154 -20.40 30.55 -2.36
CA PRO A 154 -20.76 31.79 -1.66
C PRO A 154 -19.93 33.02 -2.02
N ASP A 155 -18.67 32.82 -2.44
CA ASP A 155 -17.75 33.88 -2.88
C ASP A 155 -17.98 34.32 -4.35
N GLY A 156 -18.95 33.72 -5.04
CA GLY A 156 -19.28 34.01 -6.44
C GLY A 156 -18.51 33.13 -7.44
N SER A 157 -17.56 32.31 -7.00
CA SER A 157 -16.80 31.42 -7.87
C SER A 157 -17.50 30.08 -8.14
N TRP A 158 -16.92 29.28 -9.02
CA TRP A 158 -17.17 27.84 -9.17
C TRP A 158 -15.84 27.08 -9.05
N GLY A 159 -15.88 25.82 -8.63
CA GLY A 159 -14.71 24.95 -8.48
C GLY A 159 -14.83 24.01 -7.27
N ASP A 160 -13.72 23.43 -6.81
CA ASP A 160 -13.72 22.60 -5.59
C ASP A 160 -14.09 23.44 -4.37
N HIS A 161 -15.00 22.92 -3.54
CA HIS A 161 -15.58 23.64 -2.42
C HIS A 161 -14.74 23.58 -1.14
N LEU A 162 -13.84 22.60 -1.02
CA LEU A 162 -13.01 22.39 0.17
C LEU A 162 -11.60 22.97 -0.02
N LEU A 163 -11.02 22.82 -1.21
CA LEU A 163 -9.69 23.30 -1.55
C LEU A 163 -9.76 24.52 -2.48
N PHE A 164 -9.12 25.61 -2.07
CA PHE A 164 -8.96 26.78 -2.92
C PHE A 164 -7.68 26.64 -3.76
N SER A 165 -7.83 26.68 -5.08
CA SER A 165 -6.74 26.90 -6.04
C SER A 165 -7.16 28.03 -6.98
N ALA A 166 -6.36 29.07 -7.14
CA ALA A 166 -6.71 30.18 -8.02
C ALA A 166 -6.83 29.72 -9.48
N HIS A 167 -5.99 28.76 -9.91
CA HIS A 167 -6.12 28.14 -11.23
C HIS A 167 -7.50 27.50 -11.40
N ASP A 168 -7.91 26.64 -10.47
CA ASP A 168 -9.20 25.95 -10.52
C ASP A 168 -10.37 26.93 -10.47
N ARG A 169 -10.38 27.84 -9.49
CA ARG A 169 -11.50 28.77 -9.31
C ARG A 169 -11.68 29.70 -10.50
N LEU A 170 -10.60 30.23 -11.08
CA LEU A 170 -10.70 31.20 -12.18
C LEU A 170 -11.17 30.56 -13.49
N ILE A 171 -10.67 29.37 -13.84
CA ILE A 171 -11.09 28.71 -15.09
C ILE A 171 -12.54 28.24 -15.02
N ASN A 172 -12.95 27.64 -13.89
CA ASN A 172 -14.34 27.22 -13.67
C ASN A 172 -15.30 28.42 -13.69
N THR A 173 -14.95 29.50 -12.99
CA THR A 173 -15.78 30.70 -12.90
C THR A 173 -15.95 31.38 -14.25
N LEU A 174 -14.85 31.56 -14.99
CA LEU A 174 -14.92 32.19 -16.31
C LEU A 174 -15.79 31.37 -17.27
N ALA A 175 -15.67 30.04 -17.23
CA ALA A 175 -16.44 29.16 -18.12
C ALA A 175 -17.93 29.24 -17.81
N CYS A 176 -18.31 29.19 -16.54
CA CYS A 176 -19.70 29.34 -16.10
C CYS A 176 -20.28 30.70 -16.49
N VAL A 177 -19.52 31.78 -16.31
CA VAL A 177 -19.95 33.13 -16.72
C VAL A 177 -20.15 33.20 -18.23
N VAL A 178 -19.23 32.66 -19.02
CA VAL A 178 -19.34 32.59 -20.49
C VAL A 178 -20.62 31.84 -20.87
N ALA A 179 -20.87 30.65 -20.32
CA ALA A 179 -22.06 29.86 -20.63
C ALA A 179 -23.36 30.60 -20.30
N LEU A 180 -23.48 31.18 -19.10
CA LEU A 180 -24.67 31.92 -18.70
C LEU A 180 -24.89 33.18 -19.55
N ARG A 181 -23.80 33.87 -19.92
CA ARG A 181 -23.83 35.07 -20.75
C ARG A 181 -24.23 34.77 -22.19
N SER A 182 -23.74 33.67 -22.78
CA SER A 182 -24.09 33.23 -24.13
C SER A 182 -25.59 33.00 -24.30
N TRP A 183 -26.28 32.53 -23.26
CA TRP A 183 -27.73 32.34 -23.25
C TRP A 183 -28.52 33.51 -22.67
N ASN A 184 -27.84 34.58 -22.24
CA ASN A 184 -28.43 35.77 -21.64
C ASN A 184 -29.36 35.48 -20.44
N ILE A 185 -28.91 34.62 -19.52
CA ILE A 185 -29.65 34.23 -18.30
C ILE A 185 -28.82 34.47 -17.03
N HIS A 186 -29.48 34.47 -15.86
CA HIS A 186 -28.85 34.54 -14.53
C HIS A 186 -27.80 35.67 -14.37
N HIS A 187 -28.16 36.89 -14.75
CA HIS A 187 -27.28 38.06 -14.71
C HIS A 187 -26.65 38.33 -13.32
N ASP A 188 -27.37 38.03 -12.25
CA ASP A 188 -26.89 38.16 -10.87
C ASP A 188 -25.71 37.21 -10.59
N LYS A 189 -25.80 35.96 -11.07
CA LYS A 189 -24.73 34.95 -10.98
C LYS A 189 -23.51 35.39 -11.79
N CYS A 190 -23.73 35.85 -13.03
CA CYS A 190 -22.66 36.40 -13.88
C CYS A 190 -21.92 37.56 -13.20
N HIS A 191 -22.66 38.50 -12.61
CA HIS A 191 -22.09 39.65 -11.93
C HIS A 191 -21.19 39.23 -10.77
N LYS A 192 -21.65 38.31 -9.91
CA LYS A 192 -20.86 37.77 -8.80
C LYS A 192 -19.59 37.04 -9.27
N GLY A 193 -19.71 36.21 -10.32
CA GLY A 193 -18.56 35.51 -10.89
C GLY A 193 -17.52 36.46 -11.47
N LEU A 194 -17.95 37.55 -12.11
CA LEU A 194 -17.04 38.57 -12.63
C LEU A 194 -16.38 39.40 -11.54
N LEU A 195 -17.09 39.70 -10.45
CA LEU A 195 -16.49 40.33 -9.27
C LEU A 195 -15.38 39.45 -8.70
N PHE A 196 -15.69 38.17 -8.45
CA PHE A 196 -14.70 37.20 -7.98
C PHE A 196 -13.48 37.14 -8.92
N PHE A 197 -13.71 37.02 -10.24
CA PHE A 197 -12.63 36.93 -11.22
C PHE A 197 -11.71 38.15 -11.16
N LYS A 198 -12.29 39.37 -11.14
CA LYS A 198 -11.53 40.64 -11.07
C LYS A 198 -10.70 40.74 -9.78
N GLU A 199 -11.26 40.31 -8.65
CA GLU A 199 -10.59 40.36 -7.34
C GLU A 199 -9.47 39.33 -7.18
N ASN A 200 -9.55 38.20 -7.89
CA ASN A 200 -8.68 37.05 -7.66
C ASN A 200 -7.68 36.76 -8.78
N ILE A 201 -7.78 37.39 -9.95
CA ILE A 201 -6.90 37.09 -11.09
C ILE A 201 -5.40 37.27 -10.77
N SER A 202 -5.05 38.23 -9.91
CA SER A 202 -3.66 38.48 -9.49
C SER A 202 -3.08 37.34 -8.65
N LYS A 203 -3.92 36.49 -8.04
CA LYS A 203 -3.45 35.35 -7.24
C LYS A 203 -2.76 34.29 -8.09
N LEU A 204 -3.02 34.22 -9.40
CA LEU A 204 -2.31 33.32 -10.32
C LEU A 204 -0.79 33.55 -10.33
N GLU A 205 -0.31 34.74 -9.96
CA GLU A 205 1.13 35.02 -9.93
C GLU A 205 1.89 34.26 -8.84
N ASN A 206 1.19 33.82 -7.80
CA ASN A 206 1.77 33.16 -6.62
C ASN A 206 1.40 31.68 -6.52
N GLU A 207 0.64 31.15 -7.48
CA GLU A 207 0.24 29.76 -7.50
C GLU A 207 1.39 28.83 -7.91
N ASN A 208 1.35 27.60 -7.41
CA ASN A 208 2.33 26.59 -7.78
C ASN A 208 2.04 26.09 -9.20
N ASP A 209 3.01 26.27 -10.11
CA ASP A 209 2.94 25.78 -11.49
C ASP A 209 2.79 24.24 -11.57
N GLU A 210 3.22 23.49 -10.55
CA GLU A 210 3.13 22.02 -10.53
C GLU A 210 1.70 21.50 -10.37
N HIS A 211 0.85 22.23 -9.62
CA HIS A 211 -0.57 21.90 -9.43
C HIS A 211 -1.49 22.58 -10.46
N MET A 212 -0.91 23.13 -11.52
CA MET A 212 -1.68 23.75 -12.59
C MET A 212 -2.54 22.69 -13.30
N PRO A 213 -3.86 22.93 -13.45
CA PRO A 213 -4.76 21.97 -14.10
C PRO A 213 -4.32 21.62 -15.53
N ILE A 214 -4.68 20.42 -15.96
CA ILE A 214 -4.30 19.89 -17.27
C ILE A 214 -4.82 20.81 -18.37
N GLY A 215 -3.93 21.24 -19.24
CA GLY A 215 -4.30 22.05 -20.40
C GLY A 215 -4.67 23.50 -20.06
N PHE A 216 -4.55 23.95 -18.80
CA PHE A 216 -4.90 25.31 -18.36
C PHE A 216 -4.28 26.39 -19.26
N GLU A 217 -2.99 26.26 -19.58
CA GLU A 217 -2.25 27.21 -20.43
C GLU A 217 -2.85 27.35 -21.84
N VAL A 218 -3.64 26.39 -22.30
CA VAL A 218 -4.26 26.39 -23.64
C VAL A 218 -5.75 26.70 -23.55
N ALA A 219 -6.45 26.09 -22.59
CA ALA A 219 -7.87 26.25 -22.36
C ALA A 219 -8.23 27.65 -21.85
N PHE A 220 -7.50 28.16 -20.86
CA PHE A 220 -7.83 29.42 -20.20
C PHE A 220 -7.74 30.63 -21.14
N PRO A 221 -6.68 30.81 -21.98
CA PRO A 221 -6.66 31.90 -22.95
C PRO A 221 -7.70 31.76 -24.05
N SER A 222 -8.00 30.53 -24.50
CA SER A 222 -9.06 30.30 -25.49
C SER A 222 -10.43 30.73 -24.94
N LEU A 223 -10.67 30.46 -23.66
CA LEU A 223 -11.89 30.90 -22.98
C LEU A 223 -11.95 32.42 -22.78
N LEU A 224 -10.81 33.08 -22.56
CA LEU A 224 -10.71 34.55 -22.53
C LEU A 224 -11.05 35.18 -23.89
N GLU A 225 -10.66 34.56 -25.00
CA GLU A 225 -11.05 35.03 -26.33
C GLU A 225 -12.57 34.92 -26.56
N ILE A 226 -13.18 33.83 -26.10
CA ILE A 226 -14.65 33.67 -26.15
C ILE A 226 -15.32 34.75 -25.29
N ALA A 227 -14.82 34.96 -24.06
CA ALA A 227 -15.33 36.01 -23.19
C ALA A 227 -15.24 37.41 -23.82
N ARG A 228 -14.14 37.70 -24.52
CA ARG A 228 -13.95 38.96 -25.25
C ARG A 228 -14.99 39.12 -26.37
N SER A 229 -15.30 38.05 -27.10
CA SER A 229 -16.31 38.07 -28.16
C SER A 229 -17.75 38.29 -27.65
N LEU A 230 -18.00 38.10 -26.36
CA LEU A 230 -19.29 38.29 -25.69
C LEU A 230 -19.37 39.60 -24.90
N ASP A 231 -18.43 40.52 -25.12
CA ASP A 231 -18.30 41.80 -24.41
C ASP A 231 -18.25 41.63 -22.88
N ILE A 232 -17.61 40.56 -22.41
CA ILE A 232 -17.39 40.32 -20.98
C ILE A 232 -16.15 41.10 -20.54
N GLU A 233 -16.35 42.05 -19.62
CA GLU A 233 -15.27 42.86 -19.05
C GLU A 233 -14.45 42.09 -18.01
N VAL A 234 -13.27 41.59 -18.42
CA VAL A 234 -12.23 41.09 -17.51
C VAL A 234 -10.93 41.89 -17.67
N PRO A 235 -9.98 41.81 -16.72
CA PRO A 235 -8.71 42.53 -16.79
C PRO A 235 -7.75 41.96 -17.85
N TYR A 236 -8.08 42.09 -19.14
CA TYR A 236 -7.33 41.50 -20.25
C TYR A 236 -5.86 41.94 -20.31
N ASP A 237 -5.58 43.18 -19.90
CA ASP A 237 -4.22 43.76 -19.88
C ASP A 237 -3.41 43.37 -18.62
N SER A 238 -3.94 42.47 -17.79
CA SER A 238 -3.24 42.00 -16.59
C SER A 238 -1.93 41.29 -16.96
N PRO A 239 -0.78 41.64 -16.34
CA PRO A 239 0.51 41.04 -16.66
C PRO A 239 0.54 39.51 -16.54
N VAL A 240 -0.24 38.95 -15.61
CA VAL A 240 -0.34 37.50 -15.45
C VAL A 240 -0.99 36.82 -16.66
N LEU A 241 -1.98 37.46 -17.29
CA LEU A 241 -2.62 36.92 -18.49
C LEU A 241 -1.66 36.91 -19.67
N GLN A 242 -0.88 37.98 -19.85
CA GLN A 242 0.12 38.03 -20.93
C GLN A 242 1.11 36.86 -20.83
N LYS A 243 1.60 36.55 -19.63
CA LYS A 243 2.46 35.39 -19.39
C LYS A 243 1.79 34.06 -19.80
N ILE A 244 0.48 33.91 -19.55
CA ILE A 244 -0.26 32.70 -19.92
C ILE A 244 -0.42 32.62 -21.45
N TYR A 245 -0.70 33.73 -22.14
CA TYR A 245 -0.72 33.78 -23.61
C TYR A 245 0.64 33.41 -24.22
N ASP A 246 1.74 33.88 -23.62
CA ASP A 246 3.09 33.53 -24.06
C ASP A 246 3.36 32.02 -23.86
N LYS A 247 2.98 31.46 -22.71
CA LYS A 247 3.02 30.01 -22.44
C LYS A 247 2.18 29.23 -23.46
N ARG A 248 0.95 29.69 -23.78
CA ARG A 248 0.08 29.10 -24.81
C ARG A 248 0.76 29.05 -26.18
N ASN A 249 1.25 30.19 -26.66
CA ASN A 249 1.84 30.30 -27.99
C ASN A 249 3.06 29.39 -28.12
N LEU A 250 3.93 29.37 -27.10
CA LEU A 250 5.06 28.45 -27.05
C LEU A 250 4.61 26.99 -27.11
N LYS A 251 3.58 26.63 -26.33
CA LYS A 251 3.05 25.25 -26.29
C LYS A 251 2.44 24.84 -27.64
N LEU A 252 1.65 25.70 -28.27
CA LEU A 252 1.04 25.44 -29.57
C LEU A 252 2.10 25.22 -30.67
N THR A 253 3.27 25.88 -30.62
CA THR A 253 4.37 25.63 -31.58
C THR A 253 5.02 24.26 -31.41
N ARG A 254 4.93 23.67 -30.21
CA ARG A 254 5.49 22.34 -29.90
C ARG A 254 4.53 21.20 -30.17
N ILE A 255 3.24 21.50 -30.36
CA ILE A 255 2.24 20.48 -30.67
C ILE A 255 2.48 20.00 -32.11
N PRO A 256 2.80 18.72 -32.32
CA PRO A 256 2.93 18.18 -33.67
C PRO A 256 1.53 18.01 -34.27
N LYS A 257 1.01 19.08 -34.90
CA LYS A 257 -0.35 19.09 -35.48
C LYS A 257 -0.58 17.92 -36.44
N ASP A 258 0.44 17.50 -37.19
CA ASP A 258 0.35 16.34 -38.08
C ASP A 258 0.15 15.01 -37.32
N ILE A 259 0.76 14.84 -36.15
CA ILE A 259 0.60 13.62 -35.33
C ILE A 259 -0.78 13.63 -34.66
N MET A 260 -1.19 14.78 -34.11
CA MET A 260 -2.46 14.95 -33.39
C MET A 260 -3.70 14.52 -34.18
N HIS A 261 -3.69 14.69 -35.51
CA HIS A 261 -4.80 14.34 -36.38
C HIS A 261 -4.76 12.90 -36.91
N ASN A 262 -3.65 12.18 -36.72
CA ASN A 262 -3.45 10.85 -37.30
C ASN A 262 -3.33 9.75 -36.26
N VAL A 263 -2.96 10.07 -35.02
CA VAL A 263 -2.74 9.11 -33.94
C VAL A 263 -3.46 9.59 -32.66
N PRO A 264 -4.13 8.71 -31.91
CA PRO A 264 -4.68 9.05 -30.60
C PRO A 264 -3.56 9.54 -29.66
N THR A 265 -3.74 10.72 -29.07
CA THR A 265 -2.81 11.31 -28.10
C THR A 265 -3.60 12.02 -26.99
N THR A 266 -2.96 12.37 -25.88
CA THR A 266 -3.60 13.09 -24.78
C THR A 266 -4.16 14.46 -25.19
N LEU A 267 -3.72 15.01 -26.33
CA LEU A 267 -4.24 16.25 -26.90
C LEU A 267 -5.74 16.17 -27.26
N LEU A 268 -6.25 14.97 -27.56
CA LEU A 268 -7.69 14.75 -27.77
C LEU A 268 -8.52 15.09 -26.54
N HIS A 269 -7.91 15.09 -25.35
CA HIS A 269 -8.58 15.47 -24.11
C HIS A 269 -8.73 17.00 -23.97
N SER A 270 -8.18 17.83 -24.86
CA SER A 270 -8.22 19.31 -24.71
C SER A 270 -8.44 20.06 -26.03
N LEU A 271 -9.29 19.52 -26.92
CA LEU A 271 -9.53 20.10 -28.25
C LEU A 271 -10.19 21.49 -28.19
N GLU A 272 -10.96 21.77 -27.15
CA GLU A 272 -11.68 23.03 -26.95
C GLU A 272 -10.75 24.24 -26.81
N GLY A 273 -9.49 24.01 -26.46
CA GLY A 273 -8.47 25.04 -26.38
C GLY A 273 -7.69 25.28 -27.67
N MET A 274 -7.91 24.48 -28.71
CA MET A 274 -7.03 24.43 -29.90
C MET A 274 -7.66 25.08 -31.14
N PRO A 275 -6.93 25.99 -31.82
CA PRO A 275 -7.37 26.56 -33.09
C PRO A 275 -7.02 25.66 -34.29
N ASP A 276 -7.74 25.86 -35.39
CA ASP A 276 -7.47 25.28 -36.73
C ASP A 276 -7.45 23.74 -36.77
N LEU A 277 -8.47 23.11 -36.19
CA LEU A 277 -8.62 21.65 -36.15
C LEU A 277 -9.23 21.08 -37.44
N ASN A 278 -8.71 19.94 -37.90
CA ASN A 278 -9.27 19.17 -38.99
C ASN A 278 -10.20 18.07 -38.45
N TRP A 279 -11.49 18.40 -38.34
CA TRP A 279 -12.51 17.50 -37.79
C TRP A 279 -12.70 16.20 -38.57
N GLN A 280 -12.53 16.22 -39.90
CA GLN A 280 -12.65 15.00 -40.71
C GLN A 280 -11.60 13.94 -40.33
N LYS A 281 -10.42 14.39 -39.89
CA LYS A 281 -9.38 13.50 -39.38
C LYS A 281 -9.62 13.14 -37.92
N LEU A 282 -9.96 14.11 -37.07
CA LEU A 282 -10.17 13.89 -35.64
C LEU A 282 -11.32 12.91 -35.36
N LEU A 283 -12.42 12.96 -36.09
CA LEU A 283 -13.54 12.02 -35.91
C LEU A 283 -13.13 10.55 -36.08
N LYS A 284 -12.05 10.25 -36.81
CA LYS A 284 -11.52 8.88 -36.94
C LYS A 284 -10.81 8.40 -35.66
N LEU A 285 -10.43 9.32 -34.79
CA LEU A 285 -9.77 9.10 -33.51
C LEU A 285 -10.75 9.11 -32.32
N GLN A 286 -12.05 9.28 -32.58
CA GLN A 286 -13.10 9.23 -31.56
C GLN A 286 -13.06 7.88 -30.82
N CYS A 287 -13.32 7.92 -29.51
CA CYS A 287 -13.44 6.74 -28.68
C CYS A 287 -14.72 5.96 -29.02
N GLN A 288 -14.76 4.68 -28.65
CA GLN A 288 -15.90 3.82 -28.98
C GLN A 288 -17.22 4.27 -28.34
N ASP A 289 -17.14 4.98 -27.21
CA ASP A 289 -18.28 5.55 -26.50
C ASP A 289 -18.79 6.87 -27.09
N GLY A 290 -18.11 7.40 -28.12
CA GLY A 290 -18.42 8.68 -28.75
C GLY A 290 -17.64 9.87 -28.21
N SER A 291 -16.81 9.69 -27.18
CA SER A 291 -16.02 10.77 -26.60
C SER A 291 -14.74 11.07 -27.38
N PHE A 292 -14.18 12.26 -27.14
CA PHE A 292 -12.79 12.57 -27.42
C PHE A 292 -11.95 12.39 -26.16
N LEU A 293 -11.30 11.24 -26.06
CA LEU A 293 -10.47 10.79 -24.93
C LEU A 293 -11.15 11.03 -23.58
N PHE A 294 -12.41 10.59 -23.48
CA PHE A 294 -13.20 10.60 -22.24
C PHE A 294 -13.42 11.99 -21.63
N SER A 295 -13.22 13.08 -22.39
CA SER A 295 -13.47 14.44 -21.91
C SER A 295 -14.83 14.97 -22.36
N PRO A 296 -15.70 15.39 -21.43
CA PRO A 296 -16.94 16.08 -21.78
C PRO A 296 -16.73 17.43 -22.48
N SER A 297 -15.84 18.33 -22.02
CA SER A 297 -15.67 19.62 -22.72
C SER A 297 -15.10 19.48 -24.13
N SER A 298 -14.13 18.57 -24.32
CA SER A 298 -13.55 18.31 -25.64
C SER A 298 -14.60 17.75 -26.61
N THR A 299 -15.45 16.84 -26.10
CA THR A 299 -16.56 16.25 -26.86
C THR A 299 -17.68 17.25 -27.13
N ALA A 300 -17.99 18.14 -26.19
CA ALA A 300 -18.95 19.24 -26.38
C ALA A 300 -18.49 20.20 -27.49
N TYR A 301 -17.21 20.58 -27.46
CA TYR A 301 -16.63 21.38 -28.53
C TYR A 301 -16.69 20.66 -29.89
N ALA A 302 -16.33 19.36 -29.94
CA ALA A 302 -16.45 18.58 -31.17
C ALA A 302 -17.90 18.52 -31.70
N LEU A 303 -18.88 18.36 -30.81
CA LEU A 303 -20.30 18.35 -31.16
C LEU A 303 -20.73 19.69 -31.78
N MET A 304 -20.32 20.81 -31.20
CA MET A 304 -20.62 22.16 -31.73
C MET A 304 -20.07 22.34 -33.16
N GLN A 305 -18.91 21.75 -33.46
CA GLN A 305 -18.24 21.91 -34.75
C GLN A 305 -18.72 20.91 -35.82
N THR A 306 -19.20 19.73 -35.41
CA THR A 306 -19.43 18.61 -36.35
C THR A 306 -20.87 18.11 -36.38
N LYS A 307 -21.65 18.39 -35.33
CA LYS A 307 -22.99 17.81 -35.09
C LYS A 307 -22.99 16.27 -35.07
N ASP A 308 -21.87 15.66 -34.70
CA ASP A 308 -21.72 14.21 -34.63
C ASP A 308 -22.65 13.56 -33.59
N GLU A 309 -23.42 12.56 -34.00
CA GLU A 309 -24.41 11.92 -33.14
C GLU A 309 -23.79 11.10 -32.00
N ASN A 310 -22.57 10.58 -32.17
CA ASN A 310 -21.92 9.80 -31.12
C ASN A 310 -21.41 10.72 -30.00
N CYS A 311 -20.90 11.90 -30.33
CA CYS A 311 -20.60 12.95 -29.36
C CYS A 311 -21.85 13.31 -28.55
N LEU A 312 -23.00 13.48 -29.22
CA LEU A 312 -24.27 13.77 -28.55
C LEU A 312 -24.70 12.64 -27.60
N LYS A 313 -24.60 11.38 -28.03
CA LYS A 313 -24.95 10.21 -27.20
C LYS A 313 -24.08 10.14 -25.94
N TYR A 314 -22.77 10.35 -26.07
CA TYR A 314 -21.84 10.38 -24.94
C TYR A 314 -22.24 11.46 -23.92
N LEU A 315 -22.41 12.70 -24.38
CA LEU A 315 -22.75 13.83 -23.52
C LEU A 315 -24.12 13.65 -22.86
N THR A 316 -25.10 13.14 -23.61
CA THR A 316 -26.44 12.86 -23.07
C THR A 316 -26.36 11.87 -21.91
N LYS A 317 -25.58 10.79 -22.06
CA LYS A 317 -25.38 9.81 -21.00
C LYS A 317 -24.72 10.44 -19.76
N ALA A 318 -23.67 11.23 -19.96
CA ALA A 318 -22.97 11.91 -18.86
C ALA A 318 -23.91 12.90 -18.12
N VAL A 319 -24.61 13.77 -18.85
CA VAL A 319 -25.55 14.75 -18.27
C VAL A 319 -26.68 14.06 -17.50
N GLN A 320 -27.19 12.94 -18.00
CA GLN A 320 -28.20 12.15 -17.30
C GLN A 320 -27.67 11.55 -16.00
N ARG A 321 -26.45 10.99 -16.02
CA ARG A 321 -25.83 10.38 -14.83
C ARG A 321 -25.57 11.39 -13.71
N PHE A 322 -25.20 12.62 -14.07
CA PHE A 322 -24.79 13.67 -13.12
C PHE A 322 -25.81 14.80 -12.98
N ASN A 323 -27.08 14.53 -13.32
CA ASN A 323 -28.22 15.43 -13.10
C ASN A 323 -27.99 16.86 -13.61
N GLY A 324 -27.49 17.01 -14.83
CA GLY A 324 -27.17 18.30 -15.45
C GLY A 324 -25.67 18.61 -15.46
N GLY A 325 -24.94 18.23 -14.41
CA GLY A 325 -23.49 18.35 -14.37
C GLY A 325 -22.79 17.34 -15.29
N VAL A 326 -21.49 17.51 -15.49
CA VAL A 326 -20.56 16.48 -15.99
C VAL A 326 -19.18 16.62 -15.32
N PRO A 327 -18.45 15.52 -15.05
CA PRO A 327 -17.07 15.58 -14.55
C PRO A 327 -16.09 16.04 -15.66
N ASN A 328 -14.80 16.19 -15.31
CA ASN A 328 -13.78 16.55 -16.31
C ASN A 328 -13.31 15.36 -17.16
N VAL A 329 -13.53 14.15 -16.67
CA VAL A 329 -13.21 12.88 -17.33
C VAL A 329 -14.29 11.85 -16.99
N TYR A 330 -14.78 11.11 -18.00
CA TYR A 330 -15.78 10.06 -17.81
C TYR A 330 -15.83 9.08 -18.99
N PRO A 331 -15.94 7.76 -18.77
CA PRO A 331 -15.93 7.08 -17.47
C PRO A 331 -14.55 7.10 -16.78
N VAL A 332 -14.50 6.65 -15.54
CA VAL A 332 -13.28 6.41 -14.74
C VAL A 332 -13.34 5.04 -14.04
N ASP A 333 -14.00 4.08 -14.69
CA ASP A 333 -14.33 2.78 -14.12
C ASP A 333 -13.08 1.98 -13.76
N ILE A 334 -12.12 1.85 -14.67
CA ILE A 334 -10.91 1.05 -14.42
C ILE A 334 -10.08 1.66 -13.28
N PHE A 335 -9.93 2.99 -13.29
CA PHE A 335 -9.24 3.72 -12.24
C PHE A 335 -9.92 3.56 -10.86
N GLU A 336 -11.23 3.74 -10.77
CA GLU A 336 -11.96 3.60 -9.51
C GLU A 336 -11.80 2.20 -8.90
N HIS A 337 -12.00 1.15 -9.71
CA HIS A 337 -11.87 -0.24 -9.27
C HIS A 337 -10.46 -0.54 -8.75
N LEU A 338 -9.43 -0.13 -9.49
CA LEU A 338 -8.04 -0.40 -9.14
C LEU A 338 -7.61 0.34 -7.86
N TRP A 339 -7.98 1.61 -7.71
CA TRP A 339 -7.53 2.43 -6.59
C TRP A 339 -8.31 2.11 -5.31
N ALA A 340 -9.59 1.76 -5.40
CA ALA A 340 -10.34 1.25 -4.25
C ALA A 340 -9.72 -0.04 -3.70
N VAL A 341 -9.40 -1.00 -4.56
CA VAL A 341 -8.73 -2.25 -4.15
C VAL A 341 -7.38 -1.96 -3.49
N ASP A 342 -6.55 -1.10 -4.10
CA ASP A 342 -5.25 -0.75 -3.54
C ASP A 342 -5.37 -0.08 -2.16
N ARG A 343 -6.32 0.85 -1.99
CA ARG A 343 -6.54 1.55 -0.72
C ARG A 343 -6.98 0.59 0.37
N LEU A 344 -7.94 -0.30 0.09
CA LEU A 344 -8.40 -1.31 1.05
C LEU A 344 -7.26 -2.27 1.46
N GLN A 345 -6.38 -2.64 0.53
CA GLN A 345 -5.23 -3.50 0.82
C GLN A 345 -4.19 -2.79 1.70
N ARG A 346 -3.79 -1.57 1.34
CA ARG A 346 -2.77 -0.82 2.08
C ARG A 346 -3.26 -0.39 3.45
N LEU A 347 -4.54 -0.01 3.57
CA LEU A 347 -5.20 0.25 4.86
C LEU A 347 -5.43 -1.02 5.69
N GLY A 348 -5.13 -2.20 5.14
CA GLY A 348 -5.10 -3.44 5.90
C GLY A 348 -6.45 -3.98 6.30
N ILE A 349 -7.51 -3.58 5.58
CA ILE A 349 -8.92 -3.94 5.81
C ILE A 349 -9.52 -4.78 4.67
N SER A 350 -8.75 -5.05 3.62
CA SER A 350 -9.18 -5.85 2.45
C SER A 350 -9.78 -7.22 2.78
N ARG A 351 -9.42 -7.84 3.91
CA ARG A 351 -9.95 -9.15 4.32
C ARG A 351 -11.47 -9.17 4.54
N TYR A 352 -12.10 -8.02 4.79
CA TYR A 352 -13.56 -7.91 4.91
C TYR A 352 -14.29 -7.92 3.56
N PHE A 353 -13.55 -7.72 2.47
CA PHE A 353 -14.09 -7.42 1.14
C PHE A 353 -13.57 -8.38 0.06
N GLN A 354 -13.19 -9.61 0.42
CA GLN A 354 -12.59 -10.55 -0.54
C GLN A 354 -13.50 -10.85 -1.75
N PRO A 355 -14.81 -11.12 -1.59
CA PRO A 355 -15.71 -11.28 -2.73
C PRO A 355 -15.78 -10.03 -3.62
N GLU A 356 -15.94 -8.87 -3.01
CA GLU A 356 -16.09 -7.59 -3.73
C GLU A 356 -14.79 -7.22 -4.46
N ILE A 357 -13.62 -7.39 -3.84
CA ILE A 357 -12.31 -7.19 -4.49
C ILE A 357 -12.15 -8.12 -5.68
N LYS A 358 -12.58 -9.38 -5.58
CA LYS A 358 -12.51 -10.32 -6.70
C LYS A 358 -13.38 -9.83 -7.86
N GLU A 359 -14.60 -9.37 -7.59
CA GLU A 359 -15.48 -8.81 -8.61
C GLU A 359 -14.86 -7.58 -9.29
N CYS A 360 -14.24 -6.69 -8.52
CA CYS A 360 -13.53 -5.54 -9.08
C CYS A 360 -12.37 -5.96 -10.00
N LEU A 361 -11.56 -6.94 -9.60
CA LEU A 361 -10.43 -7.40 -10.40
C LEU A 361 -10.86 -8.24 -11.60
N ASP A 362 -11.95 -9.02 -11.49
CA ASP A 362 -12.58 -9.69 -12.64
C ASP A 362 -13.06 -8.67 -13.68
N TYR A 363 -13.60 -7.52 -13.23
CA TYR A 363 -13.99 -6.43 -14.11
C TYR A 363 -12.79 -5.80 -14.81
N VAL A 364 -11.73 -5.45 -14.08
CA VAL A 364 -10.50 -4.90 -14.67
C VAL A 364 -9.89 -5.90 -15.65
N TYR A 365 -9.77 -7.17 -15.28
CA TYR A 365 -9.15 -8.20 -16.12
C TYR A 365 -9.88 -8.39 -17.45
N ARG A 366 -11.22 -8.24 -17.46
CA ARG A 366 -12.03 -8.29 -18.68
C ARG A 366 -11.61 -7.24 -19.73
N TYR A 367 -11.08 -6.11 -19.28
CA TYR A 367 -10.65 -5.00 -20.14
C TYR A 367 -9.12 -4.85 -20.21
N TRP A 368 -8.37 -5.77 -19.60
CA TRP A 368 -6.92 -5.80 -19.71
C TRP A 368 -6.49 -6.11 -21.15
N THR A 369 -5.44 -5.46 -21.64
CA THR A 369 -4.88 -5.70 -22.97
C THR A 369 -3.36 -5.85 -22.91
N GLU A 370 -2.76 -6.46 -23.93
CA GLU A 370 -1.30 -6.58 -24.06
C GLU A 370 -0.59 -5.24 -24.22
N GLU A 371 -1.31 -4.16 -24.58
CA GLU A 371 -0.76 -2.80 -24.64
C GLU A 371 -0.94 -2.04 -23.32
N GLY A 372 -1.55 -2.66 -22.30
CA GLY A 372 -1.93 -2.04 -21.04
C GLY A 372 -3.36 -1.52 -21.03
N ILE A 373 -3.64 -0.61 -20.10
CA ILE A 373 -4.96 -0.02 -19.85
C ILE A 373 -4.83 1.48 -19.54
N CYS A 374 -5.97 2.18 -19.43
CA CYS A 374 -6.04 3.51 -18.82
C CYS A 374 -7.20 3.57 -17.82
N TRP A 375 -7.45 4.75 -17.26
CA TRP A 375 -8.55 5.01 -16.32
C TRP A 375 -9.94 4.59 -16.78
N ALA A 376 -10.15 4.43 -18.09
CA ALA A 376 -11.41 4.00 -18.71
C ALA A 376 -11.25 2.74 -19.58
N ARG A 377 -12.30 1.91 -19.60
CA ARG A 377 -12.37 0.71 -20.47
C ARG A 377 -12.37 1.05 -21.96
N ASN A 378 -11.98 0.08 -22.79
CA ASN A 378 -12.03 0.14 -24.27
C ASN A 378 -11.27 1.33 -24.89
N THR A 379 -10.22 1.79 -24.22
CA THR A 379 -9.35 2.86 -24.71
C THR A 379 -8.44 2.40 -25.86
N ARG A 380 -7.98 3.37 -26.65
CA ARG A 380 -6.85 3.22 -27.59
C ARG A 380 -5.59 3.96 -27.12
N VAL A 381 -5.65 4.57 -25.94
CA VAL A 381 -4.56 5.32 -25.31
C VAL A 381 -4.42 4.77 -23.90
N GLN A 382 -3.31 4.09 -23.67
CA GLN A 382 -2.95 3.52 -22.37
C GLN A 382 -2.04 4.49 -21.62
N ASP A 383 -2.06 4.41 -20.29
CA ASP A 383 -1.15 5.15 -19.43
C ASP A 383 -0.38 4.23 -18.48
N LEU A 384 0.80 4.71 -18.08
CA LEU A 384 1.72 3.96 -17.25
C LEU A 384 1.18 3.69 -15.85
N ASP A 385 0.36 4.59 -15.30
CA ASP A 385 -0.07 4.52 -13.90
C ASP A 385 -1.13 3.44 -13.71
N ASP A 386 -2.22 3.51 -14.47
CA ASP A 386 -3.28 2.49 -14.53
C ASP A 386 -2.73 1.13 -14.95
N THR A 387 -1.84 1.08 -15.95
CA THR A 387 -1.19 -0.17 -16.37
C THR A 387 -0.33 -0.76 -15.25
N SER A 388 0.45 0.06 -14.54
CA SER A 388 1.28 -0.42 -13.42
C SER A 388 0.42 -0.93 -12.24
N MET A 389 -0.64 -0.20 -11.91
CA MET A 389 -1.58 -0.56 -10.86
C MET A 389 -2.33 -1.85 -11.19
N GLY A 390 -2.91 -1.92 -12.39
CA GLY A 390 -3.61 -3.10 -12.90
C GLY A 390 -2.72 -4.32 -12.94
N PHE A 391 -1.54 -4.21 -13.56
CA PHE A 391 -0.57 -5.30 -13.63
C PHE A 391 -0.25 -5.88 -12.25
N ARG A 392 0.09 -5.01 -11.29
CA ARG A 392 0.48 -5.43 -9.95
C ARG A 392 -0.67 -6.12 -9.23
N LEU A 393 -1.87 -5.52 -9.24
CA LEU A 393 -3.02 -6.06 -8.53
C LEU A 393 -3.49 -7.38 -9.17
N LEU A 394 -3.64 -7.42 -10.48
CA LEU A 394 -4.01 -8.64 -11.21
C LEU A 394 -3.00 -9.77 -10.94
N ARG A 395 -1.69 -9.49 -11.04
CA ARG A 395 -0.66 -10.49 -10.76
C ARG A 395 -0.69 -11.00 -9.31
N LEU A 396 -0.83 -10.10 -8.34
CA LEU A 396 -0.89 -10.47 -6.91
C LEU A 396 -2.13 -11.31 -6.56
N HIS A 397 -3.18 -11.24 -7.37
CA HIS A 397 -4.40 -12.04 -7.23
C HIS A 397 -4.45 -13.26 -8.18
N GLY A 398 -3.33 -13.57 -8.86
CA GLY A 398 -3.17 -14.79 -9.64
C GLY A 398 -3.79 -14.76 -11.03
N TYR A 399 -4.12 -13.57 -11.56
CA TYR A 399 -4.50 -13.40 -12.97
C TYR A 399 -3.28 -13.50 -13.87
N ASP A 400 -3.48 -14.00 -15.08
CA ASP A 400 -2.43 -14.12 -16.09
C ASP A 400 -2.26 -12.79 -16.83
N VAL A 401 -1.19 -12.06 -16.50
CA VAL A 401 -0.84 -10.76 -17.08
C VAL A 401 0.64 -10.72 -17.48
N SER A 402 0.89 -10.34 -18.73
CA SER A 402 2.23 -10.21 -19.30
C SER A 402 2.91 -8.91 -18.89
N ALA A 403 4.20 -8.97 -18.60
CA ALA A 403 5.03 -7.79 -18.40
C ALA A 403 5.32 -7.02 -19.70
N GLU A 404 5.02 -7.59 -20.86
CA GLU A 404 5.20 -6.96 -22.17
C GLU A 404 4.31 -5.71 -22.34
N ALA A 405 3.24 -5.57 -21.54
CA ALA A 405 2.44 -4.36 -21.46
C ALA A 405 3.23 -3.08 -21.12
N PHE A 406 4.45 -3.22 -20.58
CA PHE A 406 5.32 -2.07 -20.30
C PHE A 406 6.20 -1.63 -21.47
N GLU A 407 6.32 -2.41 -22.55
CA GLU A 407 7.26 -2.15 -23.64
C GLU A 407 6.96 -0.83 -24.37
N HIS A 408 5.68 -0.51 -24.56
CA HIS A 408 5.27 0.71 -25.27
C HIS A 408 5.53 2.00 -24.49
N PHE A 409 5.68 1.91 -23.17
CA PHE A 409 6.03 3.04 -22.30
C PHE A 409 7.55 3.26 -22.20
N GLU A 410 8.34 2.29 -22.63
CA GLU A 410 9.80 2.34 -22.59
C GLU A 410 10.37 3.01 -23.85
N LYS A 411 11.27 3.97 -23.64
CA LYS A 411 12.03 4.58 -24.73
C LYS A 411 13.40 5.03 -24.24
N GLY A 412 14.45 4.37 -24.73
CA GLY A 412 15.84 4.79 -24.48
C GLY A 412 16.32 4.52 -23.05
N GLY A 413 15.78 3.51 -22.39
CA GLY A 413 16.04 3.14 -21.00
C GLY A 413 15.20 3.90 -19.98
N GLU A 414 14.24 4.71 -20.43
CA GLU A 414 13.35 5.51 -19.59
C GLU A 414 11.89 5.13 -19.83
N PHE A 415 11.04 5.33 -18.82
CA PHE A 415 9.60 5.09 -18.91
C PHE A 415 8.83 6.40 -18.84
N PHE A 416 7.74 6.50 -19.59
CA PHE A 416 6.92 7.71 -19.71
C PHE A 416 5.44 7.41 -19.44
N CYS A 417 4.70 8.39 -18.93
CA CYS A 417 3.28 8.21 -18.60
C CYS A 417 2.42 7.86 -19.82
N PHE A 418 2.76 8.39 -20.99
CA PHE A 418 2.04 8.16 -22.24
C PHE A 418 3.00 7.93 -23.40
N VAL A 419 2.61 7.06 -24.33
CA VAL A 419 3.38 6.75 -25.54
C VAL A 419 3.61 8.03 -26.36
N GLY A 420 4.87 8.26 -26.77
CA GLY A 420 5.25 9.41 -27.59
C GLY A 420 5.35 10.74 -26.85
N GLN A 421 5.17 10.76 -25.52
CA GLN A 421 5.30 11.95 -24.69
C GLN A 421 6.52 11.85 -23.76
N SER A 422 6.90 12.98 -23.17
CA SER A 422 8.03 13.07 -22.23
C SER A 422 7.58 13.24 -20.78
N THR A 423 6.30 13.07 -20.47
CA THR A 423 5.75 13.27 -19.13
C THR A 423 6.14 12.11 -18.21
N GLN A 424 6.70 12.43 -17.05
CA GLN A 424 7.07 11.48 -15.99
C GLN A 424 6.54 12.02 -14.67
N ALA A 425 5.37 11.54 -14.24
CA ALA A 425 4.77 11.91 -12.97
C ALA A 425 5.29 11.04 -11.81
N VAL A 426 5.32 11.59 -10.60
CA VAL A 426 5.87 10.91 -9.43
C VAL A 426 5.04 9.68 -9.09
N THR A 427 3.71 9.81 -9.09
CA THR A 427 2.75 8.73 -8.81
C THR A 427 2.84 7.60 -9.83
N GLY A 428 2.83 7.91 -11.13
CA GLY A 428 2.99 6.91 -12.18
C GLY A 428 4.32 6.14 -12.09
N VAL A 429 5.43 6.83 -11.82
CA VAL A 429 6.74 6.16 -11.65
C VAL A 429 6.81 5.39 -10.32
N TYR A 430 6.15 5.87 -9.27
CA TYR A 430 6.01 5.17 -8.00
C TYR A 430 5.22 3.86 -8.13
N ASN A 431 4.11 3.87 -8.86
CA ASN A 431 3.34 2.67 -9.12
C ASN A 431 4.08 1.71 -10.06
N LEU A 432 4.83 2.21 -11.04
CA LEU A 432 5.77 1.39 -11.83
C LEU A 432 6.83 0.74 -10.93
N TYR A 433 7.39 1.47 -9.96
CA TYR A 433 8.34 0.92 -9.01
C TYR A 433 7.73 -0.23 -8.19
N ARG A 434 6.52 -0.07 -7.67
CA ARG A 434 5.80 -1.12 -6.94
C ARG A 434 5.49 -2.32 -7.83
N ALA A 435 5.02 -2.11 -9.05
CA ALA A 435 4.72 -3.15 -10.03
C ALA A 435 5.98 -3.95 -10.43
N SER A 436 7.10 -3.26 -10.62
CA SER A 436 8.36 -3.89 -10.99
C SER A 436 8.94 -4.83 -9.92
N GLN A 437 8.44 -4.79 -8.68
CA GLN A 437 8.92 -5.66 -7.60
C GLN A 437 8.24 -7.03 -7.56
N VAL A 438 7.16 -7.23 -8.31
CA VAL A 438 6.50 -8.55 -8.49
C VAL A 438 6.97 -9.24 -9.78
N LEU A 439 8.24 -9.04 -10.15
CA LEU A 439 8.83 -9.59 -11.36
C LEU A 439 9.09 -11.10 -11.24
N PHE A 440 8.80 -11.83 -12.30
CA PHE A 440 9.13 -13.24 -12.47
C PHE A 440 10.51 -13.41 -13.14
N PRO A 441 11.17 -14.56 -12.96
CA PRO A 441 12.43 -14.86 -13.64
C PRO A 441 12.32 -14.69 -15.16
N GLY A 442 13.23 -13.91 -15.75
CA GLY A 442 13.30 -13.69 -17.20
C GLY A 442 12.61 -12.42 -17.71
N GLU A 443 11.79 -11.75 -16.89
CA GLU A 443 11.09 -10.50 -17.27
C GLU A 443 12.03 -9.29 -17.27
N LYS A 444 12.80 -9.12 -18.35
CA LYS A 444 13.81 -8.07 -18.49
C LYS A 444 13.24 -6.66 -18.39
N ILE A 445 12.05 -6.43 -18.98
CA ILE A 445 11.40 -5.11 -18.99
C ILE A 445 11.10 -4.61 -17.58
N LEU A 446 10.62 -5.47 -16.67
CA LEU A 446 10.45 -5.12 -15.26
C LEU A 446 11.76 -4.92 -14.53
N GLY A 447 12.81 -5.68 -14.90
CA GLY A 447 14.17 -5.43 -14.42
C GLY A 447 14.66 -4.02 -14.76
N HIS A 448 14.42 -3.55 -15.98
CA HIS A 448 14.72 -2.18 -16.40
C HIS A 448 13.81 -1.16 -15.68
N ALA A 449 12.51 -1.43 -15.59
CA ALA A 449 11.55 -0.58 -14.89
C ALA A 449 11.93 -0.37 -13.42
N LYS A 450 12.32 -1.43 -12.70
CA LYS A 450 12.80 -1.37 -11.30
C LYS A 450 14.02 -0.46 -11.16
N GLN A 451 14.97 -0.55 -12.09
CA GLN A 451 16.18 0.27 -12.06
C GLN A 451 15.88 1.74 -12.37
N PHE A 452 15.12 2.00 -13.44
CA PHE A 452 14.72 3.35 -13.84
C PHE A 452 13.93 4.04 -12.74
N SER A 453 12.83 3.43 -12.29
CA SER A 453 11.92 4.02 -11.31
C SER A 453 12.60 4.26 -9.97
N ALA A 454 13.42 3.33 -9.48
CA ALA A 454 14.21 3.54 -8.27
C ALA A 454 15.23 4.68 -8.40
N LYS A 455 15.85 4.85 -9.57
CA LYS A 455 16.78 5.96 -9.83
C LYS A 455 16.03 7.29 -9.89
N TYR A 456 14.89 7.33 -10.57
CA TYR A 456 14.03 8.50 -10.68
C TYR A 456 13.56 8.97 -9.30
N LEU A 457 12.98 8.07 -8.49
CA LEU A 457 12.43 8.41 -7.18
C LEU A 457 13.52 8.84 -6.19
N LYS A 458 14.70 8.21 -6.20
CA LYS A 458 15.84 8.60 -5.35
C LYS A 458 16.44 9.96 -5.69
N ALA A 459 16.26 10.44 -6.92
CA ALA A 459 16.78 11.72 -7.35
C ALA A 459 15.91 12.90 -6.87
N LYS A 460 14.69 12.63 -6.37
CA LYS A 460 13.73 13.63 -5.90
C LYS A 460 13.93 13.92 -4.42
N THR A 461 13.90 15.20 -4.03
CA THR A 461 13.79 15.61 -2.62
C THR A 461 12.34 15.60 -2.16
N ALA A 462 12.07 15.74 -0.86
CA ALA A 462 10.70 15.82 -0.35
C ALA A 462 9.90 16.97 -0.99
N ALA A 463 10.55 18.09 -1.34
CA ALA A 463 9.92 19.20 -2.05
C ALA A 463 9.65 18.91 -3.54
N ASP A 464 10.39 17.96 -4.14
CA ASP A 464 10.21 17.52 -5.52
C ASP A 464 9.20 16.35 -5.65
N LEU A 465 8.71 15.83 -4.52
CA LEU A 465 7.69 14.77 -4.44
C LEU A 465 6.27 15.37 -4.36
N LEU A 466 6.06 16.44 -5.11
CA LEU A 466 4.73 16.89 -5.50
C LEU A 466 4.33 16.15 -6.78
N ASP A 467 3.05 15.85 -6.92
CA ASP A 467 2.54 15.17 -8.09
C ASP A 467 1.61 16.06 -8.91
N LYS A 468 1.73 15.94 -10.23
CA LYS A 468 0.93 16.71 -11.18
C LYS A 468 -0.54 16.32 -11.18
N TRP A 469 -0.88 15.12 -10.70
CA TRP A 469 -2.22 14.53 -10.84
C TRP A 469 -2.95 14.39 -9.50
N ILE A 470 -2.28 14.62 -8.37
CA ILE A 470 -2.88 14.50 -7.04
C ILE A 470 -2.20 15.41 -6.01
N ILE A 471 -3.01 16.02 -5.16
CA ILE A 471 -2.63 16.67 -3.92
C ILE A 471 -2.95 15.68 -2.81
N ALA A 472 -1.94 14.88 -2.43
CA ALA A 472 -2.05 13.85 -1.40
C ALA A 472 -1.48 14.33 -0.06
N LYS A 473 -2.03 13.82 1.05
CA LYS A 473 -1.59 14.17 2.41
C LYS A 473 -0.09 13.95 2.67
N ASP A 474 0.48 12.80 2.29
CA ASP A 474 1.89 12.48 2.54
C ASP A 474 2.53 11.59 1.46
N LEU A 475 2.48 12.03 0.20
CA LEU A 475 3.20 11.36 -0.90
C LEU A 475 4.71 11.20 -0.64
N PRO A 476 5.42 12.19 -0.05
CA PRO A 476 6.83 12.00 0.29
C PRO A 476 7.06 10.83 1.25
N GLY A 477 6.22 10.66 2.27
CA GLY A 477 6.28 9.54 3.20
C GLY A 477 5.99 8.19 2.52
N GLU A 478 5.03 8.14 1.60
CA GLU A 478 4.73 6.91 0.83
C GLU A 478 5.94 6.46 0.00
N VAL A 479 6.55 7.39 -0.74
CA VAL A 479 7.73 7.10 -1.57
C VAL A 479 8.94 6.76 -0.71
N ALA A 480 9.18 7.49 0.38
CA ALA A 480 10.27 7.23 1.30
C ALA A 480 10.19 5.81 1.88
N PHE A 481 9.00 5.41 2.36
CA PHE A 481 8.79 4.07 2.91
C PHE A 481 9.03 2.97 1.88
N ALA A 482 8.48 3.09 0.67
CA ALA A 482 8.68 2.09 -0.37
C ALA A 482 10.16 1.98 -0.80
N MET A 483 10.92 3.08 -0.69
CA MET A 483 12.34 3.08 -1.00
C MET A 483 13.22 2.50 0.11
N GLU A 484 12.78 2.63 1.37
CA GLU A 484 13.44 2.08 2.54
C GLU A 484 13.16 0.58 2.69
N VAL A 485 11.90 0.16 2.50
CA VAL A 485 11.47 -1.22 2.71
C VAL A 485 10.96 -1.82 1.39
N PRO A 486 11.76 -2.63 0.68
CA PRO A 486 11.32 -3.27 -0.55
C PRO A 486 10.18 -4.26 -0.27
N TRP A 487 9.40 -4.59 -1.29
CA TRP A 487 8.24 -5.49 -1.19
C TRP A 487 8.57 -6.85 -0.56
N TYR A 488 9.76 -7.41 -0.83
CA TYR A 488 10.23 -8.64 -0.19
C TYR A 488 10.47 -8.51 1.32
N ALA A 489 10.77 -7.31 1.81
CA ALA A 489 10.92 -7.02 3.25
C ALA A 489 9.62 -6.43 3.86
N CYS A 490 8.63 -6.08 3.06
CA CYS A 490 7.45 -5.37 3.53
C CYS A 490 6.48 -6.32 4.25
N LEU A 491 6.36 -6.18 5.58
CA LEU A 491 5.40 -6.92 6.40
C LEU A 491 4.02 -6.21 6.40
N PRO A 492 2.90 -6.94 6.25
CA PRO A 492 1.56 -6.35 6.13
C PRO A 492 1.21 -5.28 7.16
N ARG A 493 1.40 -5.55 8.46
CA ARG A 493 1.05 -4.55 9.50
C ARG A 493 1.99 -3.35 9.55
N LEU A 494 3.21 -3.47 9.02
CA LEU A 494 4.13 -2.35 8.95
C LEU A 494 3.68 -1.37 7.86
N GLU A 495 3.38 -1.88 6.66
CA GLU A 495 2.82 -1.06 5.57
C GLU A 495 1.52 -0.39 6.00
N THR A 496 0.61 -1.16 6.58
CA THR A 496 -0.67 -0.63 7.06
C THR A 496 -0.48 0.46 8.12
N ARG A 497 0.44 0.27 9.08
CA ARG A 497 0.66 1.24 10.15
C ARG A 497 1.04 2.61 9.60
N LEU A 498 1.91 2.64 8.61
CA LEU A 498 2.40 3.88 8.01
C LEU A 498 1.37 4.45 7.03
N TYR A 499 0.71 3.61 6.24
CA TYR A 499 -0.27 4.08 5.28
C TYR A 499 -1.51 4.70 5.92
N ILE A 500 -1.93 4.23 7.11
CA ILE A 500 -3.00 4.90 7.88
C ILE A 500 -2.61 6.34 8.25
N GLU A 501 -1.33 6.62 8.50
CA GLU A 501 -0.86 8.00 8.76
C GLU A 501 -0.81 8.84 7.48
N GLN A 502 -0.58 8.21 6.33
CA GLN A 502 -0.32 8.85 5.04
C GLN A 502 -1.59 9.09 4.21
N TYR A 503 -2.59 8.23 4.34
CA TYR A 503 -3.84 8.35 3.59
C TYR A 503 -4.62 9.61 4.00
N GLY A 504 -5.02 10.41 3.02
CA GLY A 504 -5.70 11.68 3.25
C GLY A 504 -7.21 11.59 3.48
N GLY A 505 -7.81 10.41 3.38
CA GLY A 505 -9.27 10.30 3.52
C GLY A 505 -9.97 11.10 2.42
N GLU A 506 -11.01 11.86 2.79
CA GLU A 506 -11.74 12.72 1.85
C GLU A 506 -10.95 13.97 1.41
N ASP A 507 -9.87 14.34 2.11
CA ASP A 507 -9.12 15.57 1.85
C ASP A 507 -8.26 15.50 0.58
N ASP A 508 -7.81 14.31 0.18
CA ASP A 508 -7.00 14.11 -1.03
C ASP A 508 -7.77 14.61 -2.27
N VAL A 509 -7.09 15.38 -3.12
CA VAL A 509 -7.68 16.01 -4.32
C VAL A 509 -6.95 15.59 -5.57
N TRP A 510 -7.67 15.16 -6.59
CA TRP A 510 -7.11 14.83 -7.89
C TRP A 510 -7.08 16.06 -8.80
N ILE A 511 -6.07 16.14 -9.66
CA ILE A 511 -5.88 17.26 -10.59
C ILE A 511 -6.16 16.76 -12.01
N GLY A 512 -7.32 17.16 -12.53
CA GLY A 512 -7.74 16.97 -13.92
C GLY A 512 -7.59 18.28 -14.71
N LYS A 513 -8.53 18.54 -15.63
CA LYS A 513 -8.72 19.91 -16.15
C LYS A 513 -9.20 20.88 -15.09
N THR A 514 -9.82 20.33 -14.06
CA THR A 514 -10.29 20.94 -12.83
C THR A 514 -9.92 20.03 -11.68
N LEU A 515 -9.93 20.56 -10.46
CA LEU A 515 -9.81 19.73 -9.27
C LEU A 515 -11.04 18.81 -9.16
N TYR A 516 -10.81 17.55 -8.80
CA TYR A 516 -11.89 16.58 -8.62
C TYR A 516 -11.62 15.62 -7.47
N ARG A 517 -12.69 14.98 -7.00
CA ARG A 517 -12.68 13.99 -5.92
C ARG A 517 -13.27 12.68 -6.40
N MET A 518 -12.80 11.61 -5.77
CA MET A 518 -13.15 10.21 -6.07
C MET A 518 -13.67 9.55 -4.79
N PRO A 519 -14.96 9.72 -4.45
CA PRO A 519 -15.48 9.33 -3.14
C PRO A 519 -15.31 7.84 -2.80
N TYR A 520 -15.26 6.96 -3.80
CA TYR A 520 -15.04 5.52 -3.58
C TYR A 520 -13.56 5.12 -3.50
N VAL A 521 -12.64 6.08 -3.65
CA VAL A 521 -11.19 5.90 -3.50
C VAL A 521 -10.66 6.65 -2.28
N ASN A 522 -11.16 7.87 -2.05
CA ASN A 522 -10.74 8.83 -1.04
C ASN A 522 -11.94 9.17 -0.15
N ASN A 523 -12.03 8.52 1.01
CA ASN A 523 -13.10 8.77 1.98
C ASN A 523 -12.69 8.40 3.40
N ASP A 524 -13.36 9.03 4.37
CA ASP A 524 -13.09 8.82 5.79
C ASP A 524 -13.65 7.50 6.32
N VAL A 525 -14.66 6.91 5.68
CA VAL A 525 -15.21 5.60 6.08
C VAL A 525 -14.12 4.52 6.00
N TYR A 526 -13.27 4.56 4.96
CA TYR A 526 -12.12 3.67 4.81
C TYR A 526 -11.10 3.90 5.92
N LEU A 527 -10.75 5.16 6.18
CA LEU A 527 -9.73 5.51 7.17
C LEU A 527 -10.17 5.17 8.60
N GLU A 528 -11.41 5.49 8.97
CA GLU A 528 -11.99 5.17 10.27
C GLU A 528 -12.06 3.66 10.51
N LEU A 529 -12.54 2.88 9.53
CA LEU A 529 -12.53 1.42 9.64
C LEU A 529 -11.10 0.90 9.81
N ALA A 530 -10.13 1.44 9.07
CA ALA A 530 -8.74 1.03 9.18
C ALA A 530 -8.15 1.31 10.57
N LYS A 531 -8.42 2.48 11.15
CA LYS A 531 -8.00 2.84 12.52
C LYS A 531 -8.61 1.91 13.57
N LEU A 532 -9.92 1.72 13.52
CA LEU A 532 -10.66 0.85 14.45
C LEU A 532 -10.16 -0.59 14.37
N ASP A 533 -10.05 -1.12 13.16
CA ASP A 533 -9.59 -2.47 12.91
C ASP A 533 -8.14 -2.69 13.36
N TYR A 534 -7.25 -1.73 13.07
CA TYR A 534 -5.85 -1.80 13.45
C TYR A 534 -5.68 -1.83 14.96
N ASN A 535 -6.35 -0.93 15.68
CA ASN A 535 -6.30 -0.85 17.14
C ASN A 535 -6.88 -2.11 17.79
N ASN A 536 -7.96 -2.67 17.25
CA ASN A 536 -8.53 -3.93 17.73
C ASN A 536 -7.56 -5.11 17.56
N CYS A 537 -6.91 -5.23 16.39
CA CYS A 537 -5.88 -6.24 16.19
C CYS A 537 -4.71 -6.05 17.17
N GLN A 538 -4.23 -4.81 17.33
CA GLN A 538 -3.13 -4.50 18.23
C GLN A 538 -3.45 -4.84 19.70
N ALA A 539 -4.68 -4.59 20.15
CA ALA A 539 -5.11 -4.96 21.49
C ALA A 539 -4.99 -6.46 21.74
N VAL A 540 -5.49 -7.29 20.80
CA VAL A 540 -5.34 -8.75 20.85
C VAL A 540 -3.85 -9.15 20.86
N HIS A 541 -3.03 -8.50 20.03
CA HIS A 541 -1.60 -8.82 19.98
C HIS A 541 -0.87 -8.51 21.29
N ARG A 542 -1.29 -7.47 22.03
CA ARG A 542 -0.71 -7.17 23.35
C ARG A 542 -1.08 -8.23 24.40
N THR A 543 -2.30 -8.76 24.36
CA THR A 543 -2.74 -9.86 25.25
C THR A 543 -2.01 -11.17 24.94
N GLU A 544 -1.83 -11.47 23.65
CA GLU A 544 -1.01 -12.60 23.19
C GLU A 544 0.46 -12.46 23.63
N TRP A 545 1.01 -11.25 23.55
CA TRP A 545 2.37 -10.96 24.00
C TRP A 545 2.56 -11.24 25.50
N ASP A 546 1.65 -10.80 26.36
CA ASP A 546 1.69 -11.10 27.80
C ASP A 546 1.66 -12.62 28.06
N SER A 547 0.81 -13.33 27.32
CA SER A 547 0.72 -14.80 27.39
C SER A 547 2.03 -15.49 26.98
N LEU A 548 2.71 -14.99 25.95
CA LEU A 548 4.03 -15.50 25.54
C LEU A 548 5.12 -15.21 26.57
N GLN A 549 5.09 -14.06 27.25
CA GLN A 549 6.01 -13.76 28.33
C GLN A 549 5.85 -14.74 29.51
N LYS A 550 4.61 -15.09 29.87
CA LYS A 550 4.31 -16.11 30.90
C LYS A 550 4.81 -17.48 30.47
N TRP A 551 4.57 -17.89 29.23
CA TRP A 551 5.10 -19.15 28.66
C TRP A 551 6.63 -19.18 28.71
N TYR A 552 7.30 -18.11 28.29
CA TYR A 552 8.76 -18.00 28.32
C TYR A 552 9.33 -18.18 29.74
N ALA A 553 8.70 -17.57 30.75
CA ALA A 553 9.11 -17.70 32.14
C ALA A 553 8.86 -19.11 32.69
N ALA A 554 7.70 -19.70 32.41
CA ALA A 554 7.36 -21.07 32.84
C ALA A 554 8.32 -22.10 32.25
N CYS A 555 8.70 -21.91 30.99
CA CYS A 555 9.67 -22.73 30.28
C CYS A 555 11.14 -22.39 30.62
N LYS A 556 11.42 -21.38 31.46
CA LYS A 556 12.80 -21.01 31.88
C LYS A 556 13.76 -20.87 30.69
N LEU A 557 13.29 -20.29 29.59
CA LEU A 557 14.03 -20.22 28.31
C LEU A 557 15.27 -19.32 28.39
N ASP A 558 15.32 -18.40 29.36
CA ASP A 558 16.50 -17.62 29.72
C ASP A 558 17.72 -18.52 30.02
N LYS A 559 17.49 -19.68 30.65
CA LYS A 559 18.55 -20.65 30.98
C LYS A 559 19.15 -21.35 29.76
N PHE A 560 18.48 -21.28 28.62
CA PHE A 560 18.96 -21.80 27.34
C PHE A 560 19.61 -20.71 26.48
N GLY A 561 19.74 -19.49 27.01
CA GLY A 561 20.37 -18.36 26.32
C GLY A 561 19.42 -17.57 25.43
N ILE A 562 18.11 -17.78 25.55
CA ILE A 562 17.11 -16.98 24.82
C ILE A 562 16.85 -15.70 25.58
N THR A 563 16.97 -14.57 24.88
CA THR A 563 16.68 -13.26 25.46
C THR A 563 15.21 -12.90 25.29
N ARG A 564 14.68 -12.02 26.16
CA ARG A 564 13.34 -11.45 25.96
C ARG A 564 13.20 -10.69 24.64
N ARG A 565 14.31 -10.12 24.14
CA ARG A 565 14.36 -9.47 22.83
C ARG A 565 14.13 -10.46 21.69
N ALA A 566 14.73 -11.64 21.75
CA ALA A 566 14.52 -12.70 20.75
C ALA A 566 13.06 -13.18 20.74
N LEU A 567 12.47 -13.36 21.92
CA LEU A 567 11.03 -13.66 22.06
C LEU A 567 10.15 -12.56 21.44
N LEU A 568 10.44 -11.29 21.74
CA LEU A 568 9.69 -10.15 21.19
C LEU A 568 9.82 -10.05 19.68
N LEU A 569 11.02 -10.26 19.14
CA LEU A 569 11.25 -10.26 17.70
C LEU A 569 10.48 -11.38 17.00
N ALA A 570 10.55 -12.61 17.54
CA ALA A 570 9.81 -13.75 16.98
C ALA A 570 8.29 -13.48 16.97
N TYR A 571 7.77 -12.90 18.04
CA TYR A 571 6.35 -12.57 18.12
C TYR A 571 5.96 -11.40 17.20
N PHE A 572 6.76 -10.34 17.15
CA PHE A 572 6.55 -9.21 16.25
C PHE A 572 6.51 -9.66 14.79
N VAL A 573 7.45 -10.50 14.37
CA VAL A 573 7.50 -11.00 13.00
C VAL A 573 6.27 -11.83 12.65
N ALA A 574 5.81 -12.70 13.57
CA ALA A 574 4.61 -13.49 13.38
C ALA A 574 3.35 -12.60 13.30
N SER A 575 3.18 -11.68 14.25
CA SER A 575 2.00 -10.79 14.34
C SER A 575 1.94 -9.72 13.26
N ALA A 576 3.09 -9.23 12.79
CA ALA A 576 3.14 -8.28 11.69
C ALA A 576 2.86 -8.95 10.32
N SER A 577 3.01 -10.28 10.24
CA SER A 577 2.79 -11.10 9.04
C SER A 577 1.38 -11.67 8.97
N ILE A 578 0.88 -12.25 10.07
CA ILE A 578 -0.47 -12.84 10.21
C ILE A 578 -1.13 -12.10 11.37
N TYR A 579 -2.01 -11.16 11.08
CA TYR A 579 -2.44 -10.15 12.07
C TYR A 579 -3.89 -10.30 12.51
N GLU A 580 -4.67 -11.09 11.78
CA GLU A 580 -6.11 -11.22 11.96
C GLU A 580 -6.42 -11.84 13.33
N PRO A 581 -7.34 -11.27 14.13
CA PRO A 581 -7.64 -11.79 15.48
C PRO A 581 -7.97 -13.29 15.51
N ALA A 582 -8.74 -13.76 14.53
CA ALA A 582 -9.15 -15.16 14.40
C ALA A 582 -7.99 -16.15 14.11
N ARG A 583 -6.80 -15.66 13.74
CA ARG A 583 -5.64 -16.47 13.35
C ARG A 583 -4.55 -16.50 14.44
N TRP A 584 -4.95 -16.37 15.71
CA TRP A 584 -4.02 -16.30 16.84
C TRP A 584 -3.20 -17.59 17.01
N GLN A 585 -3.77 -18.76 16.74
CA GLN A 585 -3.09 -20.05 16.85
C GLN A 585 -1.88 -20.11 15.92
N GLU A 586 -2.02 -19.60 14.69
CA GLU A 586 -0.94 -19.51 13.71
C GLU A 586 0.21 -18.62 14.22
N ARG A 587 -0.11 -17.43 14.75
CA ARG A 587 0.88 -16.50 15.32
C ARG A 587 1.63 -17.10 16.50
N ILE A 588 0.89 -17.67 17.46
CA ILE A 588 1.45 -18.21 18.69
C ILE A 588 2.29 -19.45 18.38
N ALA A 589 1.82 -20.35 17.51
CA ALA A 589 2.57 -21.53 17.11
C ALA A 589 3.84 -21.15 16.34
N TRP A 590 3.77 -20.18 15.42
CA TRP A 590 4.94 -19.63 14.74
C TRP A 590 5.96 -19.10 15.76
N ALA A 591 5.57 -18.15 16.61
CA ALA A 591 6.49 -17.52 17.56
C ALA A 591 7.14 -18.55 18.51
N LYS A 592 6.35 -19.48 19.04
CA LYS A 592 6.87 -20.57 19.90
C LYS A 592 7.83 -21.48 19.16
N THR A 593 7.51 -21.88 17.92
CA THR A 593 8.39 -22.74 17.10
C THR A 593 9.71 -22.05 16.80
N ALA A 594 9.69 -20.78 16.38
CA ALA A 594 10.90 -20.01 16.11
C ALA A 594 11.81 -19.93 17.36
N VAL A 595 11.22 -19.65 18.53
CA VAL A 595 11.95 -19.57 19.80
C VAL A 595 12.49 -20.94 20.23
N LEU A 596 11.76 -22.03 20.03
CA LEU A 596 12.21 -23.38 20.38
C LEU A 596 13.36 -23.84 19.48
N VAL A 597 13.33 -23.53 18.18
CA VAL A 597 14.45 -23.77 17.27
C VAL A 597 15.70 -23.03 17.78
N GLU A 598 15.57 -21.75 18.13
CA GLU A 598 16.69 -20.98 18.70
C GLU A 598 17.16 -21.55 20.04
N THR A 599 16.24 -22.02 20.89
CA THR A 599 16.54 -22.62 22.20
C THR A 599 17.42 -23.85 22.05
N ILE A 600 17.02 -24.77 21.16
CA ILE A 600 17.76 -26.00 20.88
C ILE A 600 19.13 -25.64 20.33
N THR A 601 19.18 -24.80 19.30
CA THR A 601 20.43 -24.49 18.60
C THR A 601 21.43 -23.74 19.49
N SER A 602 20.99 -22.71 20.22
CA SER A 602 21.83 -21.95 21.18
C SER A 602 22.37 -22.80 22.32
N TYR A 603 21.60 -23.79 22.80
CA TYR A 603 22.05 -24.70 23.86
C TYR A 603 23.16 -25.63 23.37
N PHE A 604 23.02 -26.25 22.20
CA PHE A 604 23.98 -27.22 21.68
C PHE A 604 25.19 -26.57 21.00
N ASP A 605 25.08 -25.35 20.46
CA ASP A 605 26.23 -24.59 19.90
C ASP A 605 27.29 -24.27 20.97
N LYS A 606 26.88 -24.17 22.25
CA LYS A 606 27.78 -23.91 23.38
C LYS A 606 28.50 -25.16 23.91
N GLN A 607 28.16 -26.35 23.41
CA GLN A 607 28.71 -27.62 23.89
C GLN A 607 29.88 -28.09 23.03
N LYS A 608 30.97 -28.55 23.69
CA LYS A 608 32.21 -28.96 23.03
C LYS A 608 32.10 -30.24 22.17
N ASP A 609 31.11 -31.10 22.42
CA ASP A 609 30.96 -32.43 21.80
C ASP A 609 29.57 -32.58 21.11
N SER A 610 29.19 -31.54 20.36
CA SER A 610 27.79 -31.28 19.95
C SER A 610 27.18 -32.37 19.08
N CYS A 611 27.91 -33.04 18.19
CA CYS A 611 27.32 -33.99 17.23
C CYS A 611 26.81 -35.28 17.89
N LYS A 612 27.57 -35.87 18.84
CA LYS A 612 27.11 -37.05 19.60
C LYS A 612 25.93 -36.71 20.50
N GLN A 613 25.95 -35.53 21.13
CA GLN A 613 24.86 -35.04 21.97
C GLN A 613 23.59 -34.74 21.15
N ARG A 614 23.73 -34.12 19.98
CA ARG A 614 22.64 -33.91 19.01
C ARG A 614 21.98 -35.22 18.62
N ARG A 615 22.75 -36.22 18.18
CA ARG A 615 22.22 -37.56 17.86
C ARG A 615 21.53 -38.23 19.04
N ALA A 616 22.05 -38.07 20.25
CA ALA A 616 21.41 -38.59 21.46
C ALA A 616 20.07 -37.91 21.72
N PHE A 617 20.01 -36.58 21.62
CA PHE A 617 18.79 -35.79 21.79
C PHE A 617 17.71 -36.17 20.77
N VAL A 618 18.06 -36.28 19.48
CA VAL A 618 17.11 -36.69 18.43
C VAL A 618 16.60 -38.11 18.67
N ARG A 619 17.48 -39.04 19.06
CA ARG A 619 17.08 -40.40 19.43
C ARG A 619 16.13 -40.41 20.63
N GLU A 620 16.36 -39.55 21.62
CA GLU A 620 15.46 -39.42 22.77
C GLU A 620 14.10 -38.87 22.36
N PHE A 621 14.07 -37.84 21.49
CA PHE A 621 12.83 -37.26 20.98
C PHE A 621 11.98 -38.31 20.25
N ARG A 622 12.59 -39.14 19.39
CA ARG A 622 11.91 -40.25 18.69
C ARG A 622 11.31 -41.28 19.64
N ASN A 623 11.99 -41.56 20.74
CA ASN A 623 11.61 -42.60 21.70
C ASN A 623 10.67 -42.13 22.82
N CYS A 624 10.48 -40.82 22.98
CA CYS A 624 9.57 -40.25 23.96
C CYS A 624 8.26 -39.87 23.26
N ILE A 625 7.14 -40.38 23.79
CA ILE A 625 5.79 -40.11 23.28
C ILE A 625 5.18 -38.93 24.05
N SER A 626 5.62 -38.70 25.29
CA SER A 626 5.13 -37.61 26.12
C SER A 626 6.26 -36.86 26.84
N ALA A 627 5.96 -35.64 27.29
CA ALA A 627 6.84 -34.88 28.17
C ALA A 627 7.15 -35.60 29.50
N TRP A 628 6.29 -36.54 29.93
CA TRP A 628 6.47 -37.36 31.12
C TRP A 628 7.50 -38.49 30.94
N ASP A 629 7.74 -38.95 29.70
CA ASP A 629 8.75 -39.97 29.43
C ASP A 629 10.17 -39.46 29.71
N TYR A 630 10.41 -38.17 29.50
CA TYR A 630 11.65 -37.49 29.87
C TYR A 630 11.86 -37.38 31.39
N ILE A 631 10.78 -37.42 32.18
CA ILE A 631 10.80 -37.38 33.64
C ILE A 631 11.03 -38.79 34.22
N ASN A 632 10.38 -39.81 33.63
CA ASN A 632 10.27 -41.15 34.20
C ASN A 632 11.38 -42.14 33.79
N ARG A 633 12.22 -41.85 32.79
CA ARG A 633 13.36 -42.72 32.45
C ARG A 633 14.46 -42.66 33.54
N ARG A 634 14.32 -43.54 34.54
CA ARG A 634 15.09 -43.67 35.80
C ARG A 634 16.58 -44.10 35.69
N ARG A 635 17.23 -44.04 34.53
CA ARG A 635 18.66 -44.39 34.40
C ARG A 635 19.40 -43.47 33.43
N TRP A 636 19.84 -42.30 33.89
CA TRP A 636 21.01 -41.64 33.28
C TRP A 636 21.60 -40.49 34.13
N ASP A 637 22.92 -40.36 33.97
CA ASP A 637 23.93 -39.41 34.46
C ASP A 637 23.46 -37.96 34.77
N SER A 638 23.94 -37.40 35.88
CA SER A 638 23.64 -36.03 36.37
C SER A 638 24.09 -34.90 35.45
N ASN A 639 24.92 -35.21 34.44
CA ASN A 639 25.54 -34.27 33.51
C ASN A 639 24.65 -33.85 32.31
N LYS A 640 23.43 -34.39 32.15
CA LYS A 640 22.54 -34.13 31.00
C LYS A 640 21.23 -33.38 31.33
N LYS A 641 21.21 -32.56 32.38
CA LYS A 641 19.99 -31.87 32.85
C LYS A 641 19.36 -30.91 31.82
N GLY A 642 20.18 -30.22 31.02
CA GLY A 642 19.69 -29.27 30.01
C GLY A 642 19.02 -29.93 28.81
N GLU A 643 19.56 -31.04 28.31
CA GLU A 643 18.99 -31.81 27.17
C GLU A 643 17.58 -32.32 27.51
N ARG A 644 17.39 -32.89 28.71
CA ARG A 644 16.06 -33.36 29.17
C ARG A 644 15.05 -32.23 29.29
N PHE A 645 15.50 -31.09 29.80
CA PHE A 645 14.62 -29.96 29.99
C PHE A 645 14.22 -29.35 28.64
N ALA A 646 15.14 -29.26 27.68
CA ALA A 646 14.84 -28.85 26.31
C ALA A 646 13.83 -29.80 25.63
N GLY A 647 14.03 -31.13 25.75
CA GLY A 647 13.11 -32.13 25.20
C GLY A 647 11.72 -32.09 25.84
N LYS A 648 11.65 -31.96 27.17
CA LYS A 648 10.39 -31.76 27.91
C LYS A 648 9.66 -30.49 27.45
N THR A 649 10.39 -29.39 27.29
CA THR A 649 9.83 -28.10 26.90
C THR A 649 9.29 -28.14 25.47
N LEU A 650 10.03 -28.78 24.55
CA LEU A 650 9.60 -29.01 23.18
C LEU A 650 8.31 -29.82 23.16
N LEU A 651 8.29 -31.05 23.67
CA LEU A 651 7.11 -31.91 23.64
C LEU A 651 5.91 -31.30 24.37
N GLY A 652 6.13 -30.66 25.53
CA GLY A 652 5.06 -29.95 26.24
C GLY A 652 4.44 -28.84 25.40
N THR A 653 5.27 -28.08 24.67
CA THR A 653 4.78 -27.01 23.79
C THR A 653 4.07 -27.56 22.56
N LEU A 654 4.57 -28.64 21.93
CA LEU A 654 3.89 -29.28 20.80
C LEU A 654 2.53 -29.81 21.20
N ASN A 655 2.42 -30.44 22.38
CA ASN A 655 1.15 -30.92 22.90
C ASN A 655 0.17 -29.77 23.17
N HIS A 656 0.65 -28.63 23.66
CA HIS A 656 -0.21 -27.45 23.82
C HIS A 656 -0.70 -26.91 22.47
N ILE A 657 0.18 -26.78 21.47
CA ILE A 657 -0.22 -26.33 20.12
C ILE A 657 -1.23 -27.31 19.51
N ALA A 658 -1.01 -28.62 19.64
CA ALA A 658 -1.93 -29.63 19.16
C ALA A 658 -3.28 -29.59 19.88
N LEU A 659 -3.28 -29.36 21.20
CA LEU A 659 -4.51 -29.21 21.98
C LEU A 659 -5.28 -27.94 21.59
N ASP A 660 -4.59 -26.81 21.42
CA ASP A 660 -5.19 -25.55 20.99
C ASP A 660 -5.86 -25.73 19.60
N ALA A 661 -5.18 -26.42 18.67
CA ALA A 661 -5.72 -26.74 17.36
C ALA A 661 -6.88 -27.74 17.42
N LEU A 662 -6.84 -28.73 18.31
CA LEU A 662 -7.93 -29.68 18.52
C LEU A 662 -9.18 -28.98 19.06
N VAL A 663 -9.02 -28.09 20.03
CA VAL A 663 -10.12 -27.32 20.63
C VAL A 663 -10.72 -26.34 19.62
N ALA A 664 -9.88 -25.64 18.86
CA ALA A 664 -10.35 -24.62 17.93
C ALA A 664 -10.91 -25.19 16.61
N ASN A 665 -10.24 -26.20 16.05
CA ASN A 665 -10.52 -26.71 14.70
C ASN A 665 -11.07 -28.14 14.68
N GLY A 666 -11.20 -28.79 15.84
CA GLY A 666 -11.65 -30.20 15.94
C GLY A 666 -10.65 -31.22 15.38
N ARG A 667 -9.38 -30.83 15.17
CA ARG A 667 -8.36 -31.67 14.55
C ARG A 667 -7.16 -31.89 15.46
N ASP A 668 -6.79 -33.15 15.66
CA ASP A 668 -5.54 -33.51 16.30
C ASP A 668 -4.40 -33.44 15.27
N ILE A 669 -3.50 -32.48 15.47
CA ILE A 669 -2.31 -32.26 14.62
C ILE A 669 -1.01 -32.73 15.31
N GLY A 670 -1.11 -33.38 16.48
CA GLY A 670 0.05 -33.73 17.30
C GLY A 670 1.02 -34.67 16.58
N GLY A 671 0.50 -35.65 15.83
CA GLY A 671 1.31 -36.54 15.00
C GLY A 671 2.08 -35.79 13.91
N ASN A 672 1.39 -34.96 13.13
CA ASN A 672 1.99 -34.18 12.04
C ASN A 672 3.02 -33.17 12.55
N LEU A 673 2.73 -32.48 13.66
CA LEU A 673 3.71 -31.57 14.29
C LEU A 673 4.97 -32.33 14.71
N ARG A 674 4.80 -33.49 15.34
CA ARG A 674 5.95 -34.31 15.78
C ARG A 674 6.79 -34.78 14.59
N GLU A 675 6.15 -35.19 13.51
CA GLU A 675 6.83 -35.59 12.27
C GLU A 675 7.60 -34.42 11.65
N ALA A 676 7.00 -33.24 11.55
CA ALA A 676 7.65 -32.02 11.05
C ALA A 676 8.90 -31.67 11.86
N TRP A 677 8.79 -31.72 13.20
CA TRP A 677 9.90 -31.48 14.11
C TRP A 677 10.96 -32.59 14.03
N GLU A 678 10.57 -33.85 13.89
CA GLU A 678 11.50 -34.97 13.72
C GLU A 678 12.30 -34.82 12.43
N LYS A 679 11.66 -34.44 11.32
CA LYS A 679 12.31 -34.15 10.04
C LYS A 679 13.39 -33.08 10.21
N TRP A 680 13.03 -31.93 10.79
CA TRP A 680 13.99 -30.84 11.02
C TRP A 680 15.14 -31.26 11.95
N LEU A 681 14.83 -31.90 13.07
CA LEU A 681 15.82 -32.37 14.04
C LEU A 681 16.80 -33.35 13.41
N THR A 682 16.30 -34.24 12.55
CA THR A 682 17.12 -35.22 11.82
C THR A 682 18.12 -34.52 10.91
N THR A 683 17.70 -33.51 10.14
CA THR A 683 18.62 -32.74 9.30
C THR A 683 19.65 -31.96 10.13
N TRP A 684 19.21 -31.35 11.23
CA TRP A 684 20.09 -30.60 12.11
C TRP A 684 21.11 -31.47 12.87
N GLN A 685 20.78 -32.75 13.16
CA GLN A 685 21.68 -33.63 13.91
C GLN A 685 23.01 -33.86 13.18
N ASP A 686 22.97 -33.94 11.85
CA ASP A 686 24.09 -34.36 11.01
C ASP A 686 24.97 -33.16 10.67
N ASP A 687 24.37 -32.06 10.21
CA ASP A 687 25.12 -30.90 9.72
C ASP A 687 25.37 -29.82 10.79
N GLY A 688 24.58 -29.78 11.86
CA GLY A 688 24.66 -28.77 12.92
C GLY A 688 24.24 -27.37 12.50
N ASN A 689 23.98 -27.19 11.21
CA ASN A 689 23.47 -25.99 10.62
C ASN A 689 22.01 -25.78 11.03
N SER A 690 21.80 -24.88 12.00
CA SER A 690 20.49 -24.58 12.59
C SER A 690 19.45 -24.03 11.63
N HIS A 691 19.85 -23.54 10.45
CA HIS A 691 18.98 -22.71 9.60
C HIS A 691 18.34 -23.48 8.44
N TRP A 692 18.94 -24.59 8.02
CA TRP A 692 18.35 -25.40 6.96
C TRP A 692 17.14 -26.18 7.50
N GLY A 693 16.02 -26.15 6.78
CA GLY A 693 14.77 -26.82 7.16
C GLY A 693 13.87 -26.03 8.14
N VAL A 694 14.33 -24.93 8.72
CA VAL A 694 13.52 -24.12 9.66
C VAL A 694 12.33 -23.49 8.96
N ALA A 695 12.50 -23.03 7.73
CA ALA A 695 11.42 -22.39 7.00
C ALA A 695 10.30 -23.38 6.70
N GLU A 696 10.63 -24.59 6.26
CA GLU A 696 9.64 -25.65 6.09
C GLU A 696 8.94 -26.00 7.41
N LEU A 697 9.67 -26.12 8.52
CA LEU A 697 9.08 -26.38 9.84
C LEU A 697 8.07 -25.30 10.24
N LEU A 698 8.40 -24.02 10.01
CA LEU A 698 7.50 -22.90 10.27
C LEU A 698 6.27 -22.96 9.36
N VAL A 699 6.45 -23.19 8.06
CA VAL A 699 5.34 -23.30 7.10
C VAL A 699 4.39 -24.43 7.48
N GLN A 700 4.92 -25.62 7.83
CA GLN A 700 4.09 -26.73 8.27
C GLN A 700 3.38 -26.41 9.58
N THR A 701 4.08 -25.83 10.56
CA THR A 701 3.49 -25.44 11.86
C THR A 701 2.32 -24.46 11.68
N ILE A 702 2.51 -23.42 10.85
CA ILE A 702 1.49 -22.41 10.57
C ILE A 702 0.27 -23.05 9.93
N ASN A 703 0.47 -23.81 8.85
CA ASN A 703 -0.63 -24.46 8.13
C ASN A 703 -1.40 -25.47 9.00
N LEU A 704 -0.70 -26.30 9.78
CA LEU A 704 -1.34 -27.26 10.69
C LEU A 704 -2.14 -26.53 11.78
N SER A 705 -1.59 -25.44 12.35
CA SER A 705 -2.27 -24.64 13.37
C SER A 705 -3.50 -23.90 12.82
N ALA A 706 -3.50 -23.58 11.52
CA ALA A 706 -4.65 -23.07 10.78
C ALA A 706 -5.73 -24.14 10.51
N GLY A 707 -5.50 -25.40 10.89
CA GLY A 707 -6.43 -26.52 10.62
C GLY A 707 -6.36 -27.06 9.19
N ARG A 708 -5.34 -26.68 8.40
CA ARG A 708 -5.16 -27.14 7.01
C ARG A 708 -4.58 -28.55 6.98
N LEU A 709 -5.08 -29.38 6.06
CA LEU A 709 -4.61 -30.76 5.91
C LEU A 709 -3.35 -30.80 5.04
N LEU A 710 -2.24 -31.25 5.61
CA LEU A 710 -1.02 -31.54 4.88
C LEU A 710 -0.87 -33.06 4.74
N SER A 711 -1.51 -33.66 3.73
CA SER A 711 -1.39 -35.09 3.47
C SER A 711 0.03 -35.46 3.04
N GLU A 712 0.42 -36.73 3.23
CA GLU A 712 1.69 -37.23 2.71
C GLU A 712 1.82 -37.02 1.19
N GLU A 713 0.71 -37.20 0.45
CA GLU A 713 0.64 -36.92 -0.99
C GLU A 713 0.98 -35.47 -1.33
N LEU A 714 0.43 -34.51 -0.57
CA LEU A 714 0.72 -33.08 -0.76
C LEU A 714 2.18 -32.77 -0.47
N LEU A 715 2.72 -33.30 0.62
CA LEU A 715 4.11 -33.09 1.03
C LEU A 715 5.11 -33.70 0.04
N CYS A 716 4.72 -34.78 -0.66
CA CYS A 716 5.51 -35.41 -1.71
C CYS A 716 5.34 -34.77 -3.09
N HIS A 717 4.41 -33.82 -3.25
CA HIS A 717 4.15 -33.18 -4.53
C HIS A 717 5.38 -32.39 -5.02
N PRO A 718 5.80 -32.50 -6.30
CA PRO A 718 7.01 -31.84 -6.82
C PRO A 718 7.02 -30.32 -6.63
N GLU A 719 5.87 -29.67 -6.79
CA GLU A 719 5.74 -28.22 -6.56
C GLU A 719 5.88 -27.85 -5.08
N TYR A 720 5.33 -28.64 -4.16
CA TYR A 720 5.51 -28.42 -2.71
C TYR A 720 6.99 -28.59 -2.35
N ALA A 721 7.64 -29.62 -2.88
CA ALA A 721 9.07 -29.83 -2.70
C ALA A 721 9.90 -28.65 -3.23
N ARG A 722 9.51 -28.06 -4.37
CA ARG A 722 10.18 -26.89 -4.95
C ARG A 722 9.97 -25.63 -4.08
N LEU A 723 8.74 -25.34 -3.66
CA LEU A 723 8.42 -24.25 -2.73
C LEU A 723 9.23 -24.37 -1.43
N SER A 724 9.24 -25.58 -0.85
CA SER A 724 9.99 -25.89 0.36
C SER A 724 11.51 -25.70 0.16
N TYR A 725 12.06 -26.21 -0.94
CA TYR A 725 13.48 -26.04 -1.25
C TYR A 725 13.89 -24.57 -1.38
N LEU A 726 13.15 -23.79 -2.20
CA LEU A 726 13.44 -22.38 -2.40
C LEU A 726 13.34 -21.60 -1.09
N THR A 727 12.25 -21.78 -0.35
CA THR A 727 12.01 -21.07 0.91
C THR A 727 13.09 -21.41 1.94
N ASN A 728 13.50 -22.68 2.07
CA ASN A 728 14.60 -23.08 2.93
C ASN A 728 15.93 -22.47 2.51
N ARG A 729 16.26 -22.47 1.21
CA ARG A 729 17.50 -21.88 0.70
C ARG A 729 17.57 -20.37 0.93
N ILE A 730 16.47 -19.66 0.68
CA ILE A 730 16.33 -18.22 0.93
C ILE A 730 16.53 -17.92 2.42
N CYS A 731 15.74 -18.57 3.28
CA CYS A 731 15.79 -18.35 4.73
C CYS A 731 17.12 -18.78 5.35
N HIS A 732 17.75 -19.83 4.83
CA HIS A 732 19.08 -20.29 5.25
C HIS A 732 20.14 -19.23 4.94
N THR A 733 20.17 -18.72 3.72
CA THR A 733 21.12 -17.69 3.27
C THR A 733 20.96 -16.41 4.08
N LEU A 734 19.72 -15.95 4.24
CA LEU A 734 19.38 -14.74 5.01
C LEU A 734 19.64 -14.90 6.51
N GLY A 735 19.34 -16.08 7.08
CA GLY A 735 19.56 -16.39 8.49
C GLY A 735 21.05 -16.42 8.87
N HIS A 736 21.89 -17.01 8.01
CA HIS A 736 23.34 -17.01 8.19
C HIS A 736 23.89 -15.58 8.17
N TYR A 737 23.41 -14.76 7.23
CA TYR A 737 23.76 -13.35 7.15
C TYR A 737 23.37 -12.57 8.40
N HIS A 738 22.13 -12.74 8.88
CA HIS A 738 21.65 -12.07 10.08
C HIS A 738 22.49 -12.42 11.31
N LYS A 739 22.86 -13.70 11.50
CA LYS A 739 23.75 -14.11 12.61
C LYS A 739 25.13 -13.45 12.51
N GLN A 740 25.72 -13.38 11.31
CA GLN A 740 26.99 -12.68 11.12
C GLN A 740 26.87 -11.17 11.42
N LYS A 741 25.78 -10.53 10.98
CA LYS A 741 25.47 -9.11 11.27
C LYS A 741 25.42 -8.86 12.79
N VAL A 742 24.78 -9.74 13.55
CA VAL A 742 24.68 -9.64 15.02
C VAL A 742 26.03 -9.86 15.72
N GLN A 743 26.89 -10.74 15.18
CA GLN A 743 28.23 -11.01 15.75
C GLN A 743 29.28 -9.93 15.40
N VAL A 744 29.13 -9.24 14.26
CA VAL A 744 30.11 -8.27 13.72
C VAL A 744 29.76 -6.81 14.07
N ASN A 745 28.95 -6.57 15.10
CA ASN A 745 28.54 -5.22 15.55
C ASN A 745 29.69 -4.39 16.20
N ARG A 746 30.88 -4.41 15.59
CA ARG A 746 32.05 -3.56 15.86
C ARG A 746 32.52 -2.74 14.66
N ASN A 747 31.95 -2.83 13.45
CA ASN A 747 32.27 -1.90 12.35
C ASN A 747 31.12 -1.70 11.35
N ASN A 748 30.81 -0.44 11.05
CA ASN A 748 29.82 0.02 10.07
C ASN A 748 30.14 -0.49 8.65
N ASN A 749 29.44 -1.52 8.18
CA ASN A 749 29.52 -1.97 6.79
C ASN A 749 28.12 -2.13 6.17
N ILE A 750 27.55 -1.00 5.74
CA ILE A 750 26.28 -0.93 4.98
C ILE A 750 26.40 -1.65 3.62
N GLY A 751 27.62 -1.77 3.07
CA GLY A 751 27.89 -2.39 1.76
C GLY A 751 27.58 -3.89 1.66
N ASN A 752 27.80 -4.67 2.73
CA ASN A 752 27.57 -6.12 2.71
C ASN A 752 26.08 -6.50 2.83
N ASN A 753 25.24 -5.62 3.41
CA ASN A 753 23.79 -5.85 3.57
C ASN A 753 23.09 -5.96 2.21
N ARG A 754 23.48 -5.13 1.24
CA ARG A 754 22.90 -5.15 -0.11
C ARG A 754 23.34 -6.36 -0.93
N ILE A 755 24.59 -6.81 -0.79
CA ILE A 755 25.16 -7.89 -1.62
C ILE A 755 24.48 -9.23 -1.35
N THR A 756 24.19 -9.57 -0.09
CA THR A 756 23.52 -10.83 0.25
C THR A 756 22.03 -10.80 -0.08
N ALA A 757 21.36 -9.66 0.12
CA ALA A 757 19.98 -9.46 -0.30
C ALA A 757 19.81 -9.60 -1.83
N LEU A 758 20.77 -9.09 -2.61
CA LEU A 758 20.82 -9.26 -4.07
C LEU A 758 21.04 -10.72 -4.49
N SER A 759 21.80 -11.50 -3.70
CA SER A 759 22.10 -12.90 -4.04
C SER A 759 20.89 -13.84 -3.93
N VAL A 760 19.88 -13.49 -3.13
CA VAL A 760 18.65 -14.28 -2.95
C VAL A 760 17.50 -13.78 -3.83
N GLU A 761 17.64 -12.63 -4.51
CA GLU A 761 16.56 -12.10 -5.37
C GLU A 761 16.09 -13.09 -6.45
N PRO A 762 16.97 -13.84 -7.16
CA PRO A 762 16.51 -14.81 -8.15
C PRO A 762 15.66 -15.94 -7.54
N ASP A 763 16.07 -16.45 -6.37
CA ASP A 763 15.30 -17.49 -5.68
C ASP A 763 13.95 -16.93 -5.18
N MET A 764 13.91 -15.66 -4.74
CA MET A 764 12.68 -14.97 -4.37
C MET A 764 11.74 -14.76 -5.57
N GLN A 765 12.27 -14.39 -6.74
CA GLN A 765 11.48 -14.23 -7.97
C GLN A 765 10.79 -15.55 -8.37
N GLU A 766 11.54 -16.66 -8.33
CA GLU A 766 10.98 -17.98 -8.62
C GLU A 766 9.94 -18.39 -7.57
N LEU A 767 10.18 -18.12 -6.28
CA LEU A 767 9.21 -18.37 -5.23
C LEU A 767 7.91 -17.58 -5.46
N VAL A 768 8.02 -16.29 -5.80
CA VAL A 768 6.89 -15.42 -6.10
C VAL A 768 6.11 -15.93 -7.30
N GLN A 769 6.80 -16.37 -8.36
CA GLN A 769 6.16 -16.98 -9.52
C GLN A 769 5.35 -18.21 -9.14
N LEU A 770 5.93 -19.17 -8.40
CA LEU A 770 5.24 -20.40 -8.00
C LEU A 770 4.04 -20.14 -7.08
N VAL A 771 4.12 -19.10 -6.26
CA VAL A 771 3.05 -18.73 -5.32
C VAL A 771 1.88 -18.05 -6.02
N LEU A 772 2.17 -17.13 -6.94
CA LEU A 772 1.14 -16.32 -7.61
C LEU A 772 0.55 -17.00 -8.85
N GLN A 773 1.32 -17.84 -9.55
CA GLN A 773 0.77 -18.57 -10.69
C GLN A 773 -0.15 -19.70 -10.23
N ASN A 774 -1.36 -19.69 -10.80
CA ASN A 774 -2.28 -20.82 -10.67
C ASN A 774 -1.65 -22.04 -11.34
N SER A 775 -1.52 -23.13 -10.59
CA SER A 775 -1.03 -24.41 -11.10
C SER A 775 -2.06 -25.50 -10.86
N SER A 776 -2.04 -26.53 -11.69
CA SER A 776 -2.94 -27.69 -11.58
C SER A 776 -2.58 -28.63 -10.41
N SER A 777 -1.67 -28.24 -9.53
CA SER A 777 -1.13 -29.11 -8.47
C SER A 777 -2.09 -29.40 -7.32
N GLY A 778 -3.22 -28.71 -7.26
CA GLY A 778 -4.18 -28.84 -6.15
C GLY A 778 -3.66 -28.28 -4.80
N ILE A 779 -2.47 -27.67 -4.78
CA ILE A 779 -1.96 -26.96 -3.59
C ILE A 779 -2.77 -25.68 -3.42
N GLY A 780 -3.49 -25.57 -2.30
CA GLY A 780 -4.28 -24.38 -2.00
C GLY A 780 -3.43 -23.10 -1.95
N SER A 781 -3.97 -21.99 -2.45
CA SER A 781 -3.32 -20.67 -2.48
C SER A 781 -2.82 -20.24 -1.10
N ASP A 782 -3.59 -20.50 -0.03
CA ASP A 782 -3.21 -20.20 1.35
C ASP A 782 -1.92 -20.92 1.79
N VAL A 783 -1.72 -22.17 1.34
CA VAL A 783 -0.51 -22.95 1.64
C VAL A 783 0.68 -22.33 0.91
N LYS A 784 0.53 -22.01 -0.37
CA LYS A 784 1.56 -21.32 -1.16
C LYS A 784 1.92 -19.97 -0.54
N GLN A 785 0.92 -19.18 -0.16
CA GLN A 785 1.10 -17.87 0.45
C GLN A 785 1.83 -17.94 1.79
N THR A 786 1.70 -19.04 2.54
CA THR A 786 2.43 -19.26 3.78
C THR A 786 3.94 -19.36 3.53
N PHE A 787 4.39 -19.99 2.43
CA PHE A 787 5.81 -20.01 2.05
C PHE A 787 6.36 -18.61 1.78
N LEU A 788 5.64 -17.81 0.99
CA LEU A 788 6.04 -16.43 0.70
C LEU A 788 6.06 -15.58 1.98
N THR A 789 5.07 -15.75 2.85
CA THR A 789 4.98 -15.04 4.14
C THR A 789 6.20 -15.32 5.01
N VAL A 790 6.59 -16.60 5.15
CA VAL A 790 7.78 -16.99 5.89
C VAL A 790 9.05 -16.44 5.22
N ALA A 791 9.20 -16.55 3.90
CA ALA A 791 10.37 -16.01 3.20
C ALA A 791 10.53 -14.49 3.40
N LYS A 792 9.43 -13.72 3.24
CA LYS A 792 9.43 -12.26 3.46
C LYS A 792 9.80 -11.89 4.89
N SER A 793 9.39 -12.69 5.87
CA SER A 793 9.71 -12.48 7.28
C SER A 793 11.22 -12.59 7.57
N PHE A 794 11.90 -13.56 6.96
CA PHE A 794 13.36 -13.71 7.06
C PHE A 794 14.08 -12.61 6.28
N TYR A 795 13.54 -12.22 5.13
CA TYR A 795 14.06 -11.11 4.33
C TYR A 795 14.03 -9.80 5.13
N TYR A 796 12.90 -9.48 5.75
CA TYR A 796 12.76 -8.32 6.64
C TYR A 796 13.82 -8.31 7.75
N CYS A 797 13.98 -9.44 8.48
CA CYS A 797 14.93 -9.54 9.58
C CYS A 797 16.39 -9.39 9.15
N ALA A 798 16.74 -9.86 7.95
CA ALA A 798 18.09 -9.72 7.40
C ALA A 798 18.34 -8.30 6.86
N TYR A 799 17.33 -7.73 6.20
CA TYR A 799 17.39 -6.43 5.55
C TYR A 799 17.48 -5.29 6.58
N CYS A 800 16.49 -5.20 7.48
CA CYS A 800 16.41 -4.13 8.46
C CYS A 800 17.49 -4.27 9.55
N ASP A 801 18.03 -3.15 10.02
CA ASP A 801 18.92 -3.14 11.18
C ASP A 801 18.14 -3.23 12.51
N ALA A 802 18.88 -3.40 13.61
CA ALA A 802 18.29 -3.60 14.92
C ALA A 802 17.54 -2.38 15.47
N GLU A 803 17.94 -1.17 15.10
CA GLU A 803 17.32 0.09 15.54
C GLU A 803 16.01 0.30 14.81
N THR A 804 16.01 0.14 13.49
CA THR A 804 14.84 0.16 12.62
C THR A 804 13.80 -0.87 13.09
N ILE A 805 14.22 -2.12 13.36
CA ILE A 805 13.32 -3.15 13.88
C ILE A 805 12.71 -2.75 15.23
N ASN A 806 13.47 -2.14 16.14
CA ASN A 806 12.94 -1.70 17.43
C ASN A 806 11.91 -0.58 17.26
N SER A 807 12.16 0.37 16.35
CA SER A 807 11.21 1.43 16.00
C SER A 807 9.91 0.85 15.46
N HIS A 808 10.00 -0.10 14.53
CA HIS A 808 8.84 -0.80 13.98
C HIS A 808 8.06 -1.57 15.04
N ILE A 809 8.74 -2.29 15.95
CA ILE A 809 8.09 -2.97 17.07
C ILE A 809 7.31 -1.98 17.94
N GLY A 810 7.92 -0.84 18.28
CA GLY A 810 7.28 0.22 19.05
C GLY A 810 6.00 0.72 18.39
N LYS A 811 6.09 1.09 17.10
CA LYS A 811 4.96 1.59 16.33
C LYS A 811 3.84 0.57 16.15
N VAL A 812 4.17 -0.68 15.85
CA VAL A 812 3.19 -1.70 15.44
C VAL A 812 2.50 -2.37 16.61
N LEU A 813 3.23 -2.69 17.69
CA LEU A 813 2.67 -3.45 18.82
C LEU A 813 2.20 -2.57 19.99
N PHE A 814 2.78 -1.38 20.15
CA PHE A 814 2.64 -0.62 21.39
C PHE A 814 2.13 0.81 21.23
N GLN A 815 2.08 1.35 20.02
CA GLN A 815 1.51 2.67 19.73
C GLN A 815 0.18 2.51 19.00
N THR A 816 -0.91 2.92 19.65
CA THR A 816 -2.23 2.98 19.03
C THR A 816 -2.25 4.03 17.93
N VAL A 817 -3.13 3.84 16.96
CA VAL A 817 -3.45 4.88 15.99
C VAL A 817 -4.53 5.78 16.58
N ASP A 818 -4.36 7.10 16.50
CA ASP A 818 -5.36 8.05 16.99
C ASP A 818 -6.66 7.91 16.19
N ILE A 819 -7.76 7.66 16.91
CA ILE A 819 -9.11 7.52 16.34
C ILE A 819 -9.62 8.89 15.92
#